data_AF-A0A947QUN4-F1
#
_entry.id   AF-A0A947QUN4-F1
#
_cell.length_a   1.000
_cell.length_b   1.000
_cell.length_c   1.000
_cell.angle_alpha   90.00
_cell.angle_beta   90.00
_cell.angle_gamma   90.00
#
_symmetry.space_group_name_H-M   'P 1'
#
loop_
_entity.id
_entity.type
_entity.pdbx_description
1 polymer ?
#
loop_
_entity_poly.entity_id
_entity_poly.type
_entity_poly.pdbx_seq_one_letter_code
_entity_poly.pdbx_strand_id
1 'polypeptide(L)'
;MIKKLLSPLLIGLLIGLAVPQFSNAATPHLDINEDTDKVPAVETNPTYDQTPPAERICDGRTQVHQHFNISTDTNHRVFREAIHSFAIVLDTDYDSNTMPEVGVPAENDFLTNIDTTTMLCTDGNSTYRNCGFDKVIDLGHVIYSGPERNGTKITYKRLEWIDGNPRGLLWEYGQNNTSDLTLLPWLDSGENKLEAISFEPLDYEEAQTATTESWTKLEMFYYNPTTDNRSDLNTYHHVYPIPVDRNGDDIPDTNVDPDGDYILWYGLNATVRSLWNACPTETPTCARLDIDPTAFYVDDLFTKNPIAVTAYDTNGQDITNDVEYHYTSETFAGSGQTVGQFKYGPSGASAGRDVVTGDSTVKFTKLQPGDRLHVEVVGAEDVCYQDLEAPYCSDLTVQHNAHNVNASAEASNGEPWDFDITYSCPGGSFDGNTSPYSTTDSPVGYVCEAPNRVTVQADHDVYGYCSGGFRPRTDEVVCTDLTITEPAGGVVDPESFPLNVNVEMTGSDGQPWESDVTYESTDAQSTFDGHTEPYTTGSLGVSYNSLREATVTVSAVDDRDNVCYDSFTYTFTPVIEPVCADLNILTPRGGEINPDSMPLNIQVEMIDTNGDTWISDVTYDSTDSSSTFDGHSEPYTTSDLSVGYQSEQEATVTVSAIDDVNNVCFESFTYTFPGDDDDDDDNDDNDDNDDDDDDITGVVGNLSKYIFTFNFIYEKNQYSDEGVFFSHDQDYVFYTLEYEPDPKDTTVTFTDEMWTDAAGLRGYLGDRSESGGSVKLDTSLSPTEQAALGTYTYSSILKLGLTNDAEIGTDALGQYADDNNLNWIAYTKDYSLPQSDPNTYDIVYECEYDAEGVLASTDICFDPSTSPSAGQVVIENAGTLQSDEVVRIRYVGRVDSHLECDSAEDECLTEQFINTAYATGSNDETVEAEATLVVLCSYLVTRGAGDVYLEVQLEEGSDLSCIFVEEEENYRNVDALVILEAPTETVEEADTFTSGVYEPTVYSDVTISVCDNEEYDENLVGNLSSYVCEIVNTVSDLWKREVVEETQESQVSLSTRNVETNQGNQTSFNSWDSLYSALHNTNNPNSGILYYQGKGGDDTITISNIEVPEGAWTLIVTDATLKIASDIRYSNTFTAPNIPSIAFIVQGGDIYITTGAHQLVGVYYTDQNFTGDERSAVNDPLTFYGSIYGNIQPLLDVANYVGPATLDGAGIVVRYDSRIILNTPPGLSEYVDVSTEKGVN
;
A
#
# COMPACT_ATOMS: atom_id res chain seq x y z
N MET A 1 -24.68 71.00 33.85
CA MET A 1 -25.20 72.19 33.12
C MET A 1 -24.75 72.00 31.68
N ILE A 2 -25.56 72.02 30.61
CA ILE A 2 -26.97 72.39 30.28
C ILE A 2 -27.39 71.41 29.14
N LYS A 3 -28.54 70.67 29.19
CA LYS A 3 -29.84 70.89 28.46
C LYS A 3 -29.70 71.14 26.93
N LYS A 4 -30.58 70.79 25.97
CA LYS A 4 -32.00 70.29 25.80
C LYS A 4 -32.19 70.01 24.26
N LEU A 5 -33.23 69.42 23.63
CA LEU A 5 -34.32 68.42 23.85
C LEU A 5 -35.18 68.33 22.53
N LEU A 6 -36.10 67.34 22.39
CA LEU A 6 -37.22 67.22 21.40
C LEU A 6 -36.81 66.79 19.95
N SER A 7 -37.48 65.89 19.16
CA SER A 7 -38.77 65.13 19.20
C SER A 7 -40.06 65.95 18.80
N PRO A 8 -41.22 65.41 18.31
CA PRO A 8 -41.57 64.18 17.50
C PRO A 8 -42.80 64.37 16.53
N LEU A 9 -43.52 63.27 16.14
CA LEU A 9 -44.95 63.10 15.64
C LEU A 9 -45.33 63.36 14.14
N LEU A 10 -46.40 62.79 13.49
CA LEU A 10 -47.16 61.48 13.54
C LEU A 10 -48.35 61.38 12.51
N ILE A 11 -48.91 60.15 12.30
CA ILE A 11 -50.32 59.75 11.90
C ILE A 11 -50.81 59.76 10.41
N GLY A 12 -51.16 58.55 9.90
CA GLY A 12 -52.51 58.16 9.38
C GLY A 12 -52.87 58.24 7.87
N LEU A 13 -53.87 57.53 7.31
CA LEU A 13 -54.74 56.41 7.78
C LEU A 13 -55.70 55.83 6.67
N LEU A 14 -55.93 54.49 6.64
CA LEU A 14 -57.15 53.71 6.21
C LEU A 14 -57.54 53.35 4.72
N ILE A 15 -57.94 52.05 4.56
CA ILE A 15 -58.88 51.38 3.58
C ILE A 15 -58.34 50.75 2.27
N GLY A 16 -58.59 49.43 2.08
CA GLY A 16 -58.54 48.73 0.77
C GLY A 16 -58.68 47.19 0.83
N LEU A 17 -59.91 46.63 0.79
CA LEU A 17 -60.21 45.19 0.93
C LEU A 17 -59.87 44.30 -0.29
N ALA A 18 -59.27 43.12 -0.04
CA ALA A 18 -59.51 41.87 -0.80
C ALA A 18 -59.13 40.65 0.08
N VAL A 19 -59.77 39.48 -0.14
CA VAL A 19 -59.52 38.20 0.54
C VAL A 19 -59.85 37.05 -0.42
N PRO A 20 -58.98 36.03 -0.53
CA PRO A 20 -59.40 34.64 -0.36
C PRO A 20 -58.74 34.00 0.86
N GLN A 21 -59.31 32.91 1.35
CA GLN A 21 -58.70 32.08 2.39
C GLN A 21 -57.97 30.91 1.73
N PHE A 22 -56.79 30.57 2.23
CA PHE A 22 -56.43 29.18 2.49
C PHE A 22 -55.89 29.07 3.91
N SER A 23 -56.07 27.90 4.50
CA SER A 23 -55.64 27.59 5.86
C SER A 23 -54.82 26.31 5.82
N ASN A 24 -53.56 26.41 6.21
CA ASN A 24 -52.86 25.37 6.94
C ASN A 24 -52.08 26.09 8.05
N ALA A 25 -52.02 25.49 9.23
CA ALA A 25 -51.07 25.90 10.25
C ALA A 25 -49.87 24.99 10.09
N ALA A 26 -48.70 25.54 9.75
CA ALA A 26 -47.46 24.82 9.99
C ALA A 26 -47.32 24.65 11.50
N THR A 27 -47.33 23.40 11.96
CA THR A 27 -46.61 23.04 13.18
C THR A 27 -45.13 23.35 12.93
N PRO A 28 -44.40 23.90 13.91
CA PRO A 28 -42.95 23.89 13.81
C PRO A 28 -42.51 22.42 13.77
N HIS A 29 -41.61 22.07 12.85
CA HIS A 29 -40.68 20.99 13.16
C HIS A 29 -39.91 21.42 14.41
N LEU A 30 -39.77 20.49 15.36
CA LEU A 30 -38.54 20.46 16.13
C LEU A 30 -37.62 19.56 15.33
N ASP A 31 -36.41 20.01 15.07
CA ASP A 31 -35.32 19.09 14.83
C ASP A 31 -35.04 18.43 16.18
N ILE A 32 -35.41 17.16 16.26
CA ILE A 32 -35.17 16.30 17.41
C ILE A 32 -33.91 15.55 17.04
N ASN A 33 -32.76 15.96 17.60
CA ASN A 33 -31.57 15.11 17.59
C ASN A 33 -31.99 13.73 18.13
N GLU A 34 -31.43 12.64 17.57
CA GLU A 34 -31.62 11.31 18.14
C GLU A 34 -31.24 11.36 19.62
N ASP A 35 -32.23 11.16 20.50
CA ASP A 35 -32.11 11.50 21.92
C ASP A 35 -31.33 10.36 22.62
N THR A 36 -29.99 10.42 22.54
CA THR A 36 -29.04 9.41 23.04
C THR A 36 -28.97 9.36 24.57
N ASP A 37 -30.12 9.23 25.24
CA ASP A 37 -30.26 9.33 26.69
C ASP A 37 -29.41 8.27 27.41
N LYS A 38 -28.58 8.74 28.35
CA LYS A 38 -27.54 7.95 28.99
C LYS A 38 -28.14 7.06 30.08
N VAL A 39 -28.67 5.91 29.65
CA VAL A 39 -29.25 4.88 30.54
C VAL A 39 -28.23 4.53 31.63
N PRO A 40 -28.49 4.82 32.92
CA PRO A 40 -27.51 4.57 33.96
C PRO A 40 -27.25 3.08 34.13
N ALA A 41 -25.97 2.69 34.09
CA ALA A 41 -25.55 1.30 34.25
C ALA A 41 -26.17 0.66 35.50
N VAL A 42 -26.61 -0.60 35.36
CA VAL A 42 -27.32 -1.31 36.42
C VAL A 42 -26.35 -1.67 37.55
N GLU A 43 -26.31 -0.84 38.60
CA GLU A 43 -25.45 -0.94 39.81
C GLU A 43 -25.71 -2.20 40.68
N THR A 44 -25.71 -3.41 40.10
CA THR A 44 -25.99 -4.67 40.81
C THR A 44 -24.77 -5.55 41.04
N ASN A 45 -23.65 -5.29 40.38
CA ASN A 45 -22.32 -5.79 40.77
C ASN A 45 -21.47 -4.65 41.35
N PRO A 46 -20.62 -4.91 42.35
CA PRO A 46 -19.50 -4.01 42.65
C PRO A 46 -18.54 -3.97 41.45
N THR A 47 -17.61 -3.02 41.45
CA THR A 47 -16.40 -3.11 40.61
C THR A 47 -15.83 -4.52 40.72
N TYR A 48 -15.68 -5.20 39.58
CA TYR A 48 -14.91 -6.43 39.49
C TYR A 48 -13.41 -6.08 39.50
N ASP A 49 -13.00 -5.49 40.62
CA ASP A 49 -11.62 -5.50 41.12
C ASP A 49 -11.27 -6.99 41.38
N GLN A 50 -10.99 -7.69 40.28
CA GLN A 50 -10.19 -8.90 40.31
C GLN A 50 -8.77 -8.44 40.61
N THR A 51 -8.52 -8.09 41.87
CA THR A 51 -7.18 -8.22 42.42
C THR A 51 -6.88 -9.73 42.34
N PRO A 52 -6.01 -10.19 41.41
CA PRO A 52 -5.67 -11.60 41.39
C PRO A 52 -5.04 -11.97 42.74
N PRO A 53 -5.06 -13.25 43.15
CA PRO A 53 -4.16 -13.68 44.20
C PRO A 53 -2.75 -13.21 43.82
N ALA A 54 -1.99 -12.63 44.77
CA ALA A 54 -0.77 -11.85 44.51
C ALA A 54 0.43 -12.65 43.95
N GLU A 55 0.17 -13.86 43.48
CA GLU A 55 1.04 -14.83 42.82
C GLU A 55 0.67 -14.98 41.32
N ARG A 56 -0.20 -14.09 40.78
CA ARG A 56 -0.64 -14.03 39.36
C ARG A 56 -0.82 -12.58 38.88
N ILE A 57 0.20 -11.75 39.06
CA ILE A 57 0.13 -10.31 38.72
C ILE A 57 0.53 -10.04 37.26
N CYS A 58 1.32 -10.94 36.63
CA CYS A 58 1.76 -10.80 35.24
C CYS A 58 0.85 -11.59 34.24
N ASP A 59 0.11 -12.62 34.69
CA ASP A 59 -0.85 -13.44 33.90
C ASP A 59 -1.99 -12.68 33.17
N GLY A 60 -2.22 -11.41 33.49
CA GLY A 60 -3.48 -10.69 33.24
C GLY A 60 -3.69 -10.15 31.81
N ARG A 61 -3.45 -10.95 30.75
CA ARG A 61 -3.48 -10.47 29.34
C ARG A 61 -4.87 -10.17 28.75
N THR A 62 -6.00 -10.49 29.39
CA THR A 62 -7.33 -10.52 28.73
C THR A 62 -8.42 -9.67 29.41
N GLN A 63 -9.23 -8.94 28.63
CA GLN A 63 -10.46 -8.26 29.07
C GLN A 63 -11.70 -8.76 28.30
N VAL A 64 -12.80 -8.98 29.02
CA VAL A 64 -14.03 -9.61 28.49
C VAL A 64 -15.25 -8.78 28.87
N HIS A 65 -15.98 -8.31 27.86
CA HIS A 65 -17.16 -7.46 28.03
C HIS A 65 -18.41 -8.30 27.76
N GLN A 66 -19.43 -8.21 28.64
CA GLN A 66 -20.57 -9.13 28.62
C GLN A 66 -21.91 -8.41 28.68
N HIS A 67 -22.74 -8.67 27.67
CA HIS A 67 -24.04 -8.06 27.47
C HIS A 67 -25.10 -9.09 27.83
N PHE A 68 -25.98 -8.75 28.79
CA PHE A 68 -26.98 -9.65 29.35
C PHE A 68 -28.35 -9.02 29.25
N ASN A 69 -29.28 -9.67 28.55
CA ASN A 69 -30.67 -9.24 28.46
C ASN A 69 -31.39 -9.60 29.77
N ILE A 70 -31.47 -8.62 30.68
CA ILE A 70 -32.10 -8.76 32.01
C ILE A 70 -33.65 -8.73 31.97
N SER A 71 -34.26 -8.72 30.79
CA SER A 71 -35.72 -8.76 30.69
C SER A 71 -36.28 -10.05 31.32
N THR A 72 -37.53 -9.98 31.79
CA THR A 72 -38.20 -11.15 32.38
C THR A 72 -39.37 -11.57 31.50
N ASP A 73 -39.29 -12.78 30.96
CA ASP A 73 -40.38 -13.43 30.23
C ASP A 73 -41.72 -13.30 30.97
N THR A 74 -42.66 -12.61 30.33
CA THR A 74 -44.04 -12.53 30.80
C THR A 74 -44.88 -13.54 30.03
N ASN A 75 -45.99 -14.01 30.60
CA ASN A 75 -46.88 -14.99 29.96
C ASN A 75 -47.54 -14.51 28.64
N HIS A 76 -47.22 -13.31 28.14
CA HIS A 76 -47.74 -12.74 26.89
C HIS A 76 -46.67 -12.00 26.05
N ARG A 77 -45.41 -11.88 26.52
CA ARG A 77 -44.31 -11.21 25.81
C ARG A 77 -42.98 -11.84 26.23
N VAL A 78 -42.23 -12.33 25.24
CA VAL A 78 -40.80 -12.68 25.33
C VAL A 78 -40.05 -11.55 24.63
N PHE A 79 -39.04 -10.99 25.29
CA PHE A 79 -38.20 -9.93 24.71
C PHE A 79 -36.93 -10.52 24.12
N ARG A 80 -36.43 -9.90 23.04
CA ARG A 80 -35.16 -10.23 22.37
C ARG A 80 -34.53 -8.95 21.88
N GLU A 81 -33.22 -8.90 21.82
CA GLU A 81 -32.45 -7.74 21.36
C GLU A 81 -31.61 -8.17 20.15
N ALA A 82 -31.56 -7.37 19.08
CA ALA A 82 -30.67 -7.60 17.93
C ALA A 82 -29.49 -6.64 18.01
N ILE A 83 -28.26 -7.14 18.06
CA ILE A 83 -27.06 -6.33 18.20
C ILE A 83 -26.51 -5.98 16.81
N HIS A 84 -26.50 -4.70 16.46
CA HIS A 84 -25.97 -4.17 15.20
C HIS A 84 -24.46 -4.02 15.27
N SER A 85 -23.98 -3.34 16.31
CA SER A 85 -22.56 -3.14 16.56
C SER A 85 -22.25 -3.14 18.06
N PHE A 86 -21.01 -3.49 18.35
CA PHE A 86 -20.46 -3.54 19.70
C PHE A 86 -19.11 -2.82 19.69
N ALA A 87 -18.79 -2.05 20.74
CA ALA A 87 -17.53 -1.32 20.81
C ALA A 87 -16.80 -1.50 22.14
N ILE A 88 -15.47 -1.49 22.08
CA ILE A 88 -14.58 -1.30 23.24
C ILE A 88 -13.81 -0.01 23.03
N VAL A 89 -14.08 0.96 23.89
CA VAL A 89 -13.34 2.22 23.99
C VAL A 89 -12.02 1.93 24.68
N LEU A 90 -10.91 2.25 23.99
CA LEU A 90 -9.54 2.09 24.49
C LEU A 90 -8.97 3.39 25.05
N ASP A 91 -9.49 4.54 24.64
CA ASP A 91 -9.03 5.85 25.11
C ASP A 91 -10.15 6.90 25.04
N THR A 92 -10.32 7.67 26.12
CA THR A 92 -11.32 8.75 26.27
C THR A 92 -10.70 10.14 26.45
N ASP A 93 -9.38 10.25 26.64
CA ASP A 93 -8.68 11.51 26.91
C ASP A 93 -7.55 11.82 25.91
N TYR A 94 -7.45 11.06 24.81
CA TYR A 94 -6.62 11.33 23.64
C TYR A 94 -7.00 12.63 22.91
N ASP A 95 -6.51 13.77 23.42
CA ASP A 95 -6.17 14.87 22.52
C ASP A 95 -5.03 14.42 21.60
N SER A 96 -5.31 14.46 20.30
CA SER A 96 -4.37 14.28 19.18
C SER A 96 -3.00 14.96 19.34
N ASN A 97 -2.90 15.99 20.16
CA ASN A 97 -1.71 16.82 20.30
C ASN A 97 -0.74 16.37 21.43
N THR A 98 -1.17 15.49 22.35
CA THR A 98 -0.31 14.97 23.44
C THR A 98 -0.70 13.57 23.90
N MET A 99 0.16 12.57 23.63
CA MET A 99 0.16 11.34 24.44
C MET A 99 0.63 11.67 25.88
N PRO A 100 -0.03 11.14 26.93
CA PRO A 100 0.54 11.06 28.27
C PRO A 100 1.89 10.33 28.28
N GLU A 101 2.76 10.65 29.23
CA GLU A 101 3.95 9.83 29.49
C GLU A 101 3.51 8.42 29.95
N VAL A 102 4.15 7.38 29.42
CA VAL A 102 3.88 5.96 29.76
C VAL A 102 3.93 5.78 31.28
N GLY A 103 3.04 4.95 31.84
CA GLY A 103 2.99 4.71 33.29
C GLY A 103 2.34 5.83 34.12
N VAL A 104 1.87 6.94 33.52
CA VAL A 104 1.06 7.95 34.22
C VAL A 104 -0.43 7.56 34.15
N PRO A 105 -1.08 7.14 35.26
CA PRO A 105 -2.44 6.59 35.17
C PRO A 105 -3.50 7.69 34.99
N ALA A 106 -4.00 7.81 33.77
CA ALA A 106 -5.20 8.56 33.43
C ALA A 106 -6.48 7.80 33.86
N GLU A 107 -7.65 8.30 33.44
CA GLU A 107 -8.91 7.55 33.62
C GLU A 107 -9.15 6.52 32.50
N ASN A 108 -8.46 6.62 31.35
CA ASN A 108 -8.44 5.57 30.34
C ASN A 108 -7.08 5.40 29.64
N ASP A 109 -6.30 4.41 30.04
CA ASP A 109 -4.85 4.32 29.78
C ASP A 109 -4.41 3.13 28.91
N PHE A 110 -5.29 2.59 28.06
CA PHE A 110 -4.96 1.45 27.21
C PHE A 110 -3.93 1.81 26.13
N LEU A 111 -4.20 2.84 25.31
CA LEU A 111 -3.35 3.15 24.15
C LEU A 111 -1.94 3.64 24.53
N THR A 112 -1.72 4.08 25.77
CA THR A 112 -0.41 4.51 26.28
C THR A 112 0.39 3.36 26.90
N ASN A 113 -0.27 2.39 27.53
CA ASN A 113 0.40 1.30 28.26
C ASN A 113 0.36 -0.06 27.55
N ILE A 114 -0.47 -0.27 26.52
CA ILE A 114 -0.61 -1.56 25.83
C ILE A 114 0.06 -1.57 24.46
N ASP A 115 0.69 -2.70 24.14
CA ASP A 115 1.11 -3.01 22.78
C ASP A 115 -0.11 -3.45 21.98
N THR A 116 -0.51 -2.57 21.07
CA THR A 116 -1.65 -2.80 20.20
C THR A 116 -1.29 -3.72 19.02
N THR A 117 0.00 -3.90 18.70
CA THR A 117 0.45 -4.65 17.50
C THR A 117 0.40 -6.17 17.68
N THR A 118 0.44 -6.66 18.93
CA THR A 118 0.28 -8.07 19.29
C THR A 118 -1.14 -8.43 19.75
N MET A 119 -2.09 -7.48 19.72
CA MET A 119 -3.44 -7.66 20.24
C MET A 119 -4.23 -8.74 19.49
N LEU A 120 -4.94 -9.56 20.26
CA LEU A 120 -5.90 -10.54 19.78
C LEU A 120 -7.33 -10.16 20.19
N CYS A 121 -8.34 -10.53 19.38
CA CYS A 121 -9.75 -10.30 19.69
C CYS A 121 -10.67 -11.44 19.24
N THR A 122 -11.91 -11.47 19.75
CA THR A 122 -12.96 -12.38 19.28
C THR A 122 -13.72 -11.81 18.09
N ASP A 123 -14.09 -12.65 17.13
CA ASP A 123 -14.92 -12.30 15.98
C ASP A 123 -16.38 -12.75 16.14
N GLY A 124 -16.97 -12.51 17.32
CA GLY A 124 -18.30 -12.95 17.63
C GLY A 124 -18.44 -14.41 18.09
N ASN A 125 -17.34 -15.13 18.24
CA ASN A 125 -17.28 -16.49 18.79
C ASN A 125 -16.46 -16.55 20.10
N SER A 126 -15.75 -17.65 20.37
CA SER A 126 -14.89 -17.83 21.57
C SER A 126 -13.47 -18.28 21.20
N THR A 127 -12.96 -17.70 20.12
CA THR A 127 -11.63 -17.92 19.55
C THR A 127 -10.97 -16.55 19.42
N TYR A 128 -9.74 -16.44 19.87
CA TYR A 128 -8.93 -15.25 19.61
C TYR A 128 -8.37 -15.30 18.18
N ARG A 129 -8.30 -14.13 17.55
CA ARG A 129 -7.76 -13.85 16.23
C ARG A 129 -6.73 -12.76 16.38
N ASN A 130 -5.64 -12.79 15.59
CA ASN A 130 -4.79 -11.61 15.48
C ASN A 130 -5.63 -10.49 14.83
N CYS A 131 -5.68 -9.35 15.51
CA CYS A 131 -6.25 -8.10 15.05
C CYS A 131 -5.41 -6.96 15.66
N GLY A 132 -4.10 -7.21 15.78
CA GLY A 132 -3.13 -6.23 16.22
C GLY A 132 -3.04 -5.10 15.20
N PHE A 133 -2.86 -3.89 15.71
CA PHE A 133 -2.96 -2.66 14.94
C PHE A 133 -1.94 -1.62 15.42
N ASP A 134 -1.47 -0.79 14.51
CA ASP A 134 -0.74 0.43 14.86
C ASP A 134 -1.74 1.52 15.25
N LYS A 135 -1.63 2.00 16.49
CA LYS A 135 -2.52 3.01 17.08
C LYS A 135 -2.42 4.43 16.49
N VAL A 136 -1.52 4.64 15.54
CA VAL A 136 -1.39 5.87 14.75
C VAL A 136 -1.88 5.63 13.32
N ILE A 137 -1.40 4.58 12.65
CA ILE A 137 -1.65 4.32 11.23
C ILE A 137 -3.04 3.72 10.98
N ASP A 138 -3.48 2.74 11.77
CA ASP A 138 -4.72 1.99 11.49
C ASP A 138 -6.00 2.72 11.92
N LEU A 139 -5.95 4.02 12.23
CA LEU A 139 -7.13 4.78 12.66
C LEU A 139 -8.07 5.05 11.47
N GLY A 140 -9.26 4.45 11.53
CA GLY A 140 -10.22 4.39 10.43
C GLY A 140 -10.23 3.03 9.73
N HIS A 141 -9.14 2.26 9.86
CA HIS A 141 -8.89 1.05 9.07
C HIS A 141 -9.47 -0.24 9.68
N VAL A 142 -9.60 -1.24 8.80
CA VAL A 142 -10.23 -2.53 9.07
C VAL A 142 -9.19 -3.53 9.56
N ILE A 143 -8.98 -3.58 10.87
CA ILE A 143 -7.94 -4.40 11.51
C ILE A 143 -8.26 -5.91 11.50
N TYR A 144 -9.53 -6.29 11.31
CA TYR A 144 -9.94 -7.68 11.07
C TYR A 144 -11.27 -7.77 10.33
N SER A 145 -11.42 -8.80 9.48
CA SER A 145 -12.69 -9.18 8.88
C SER A 145 -12.83 -10.70 8.87
N GLY A 146 -14.01 -11.22 9.25
CA GLY A 146 -14.27 -12.66 9.36
C GLY A 146 -15.67 -13.06 8.90
N PRO A 147 -15.86 -14.32 8.44
CA PRO A 147 -17.14 -14.80 7.93
C PRO A 147 -18.19 -15.07 9.03
N GLU A 148 -17.78 -15.04 10.31
CA GLU A 148 -18.65 -15.24 11.45
C GLU A 148 -19.77 -14.20 11.51
N ARG A 149 -20.94 -14.60 12.02
CA ARG A 149 -22.17 -13.77 12.07
C ARG A 149 -22.51 -13.09 10.72
N ASN A 150 -22.29 -13.80 9.61
CA ASN A 150 -22.54 -13.33 8.24
C ASN A 150 -21.75 -12.05 7.87
N GLY A 151 -20.45 -12.07 8.19
CA GLY A 151 -19.57 -10.91 8.05
C GLY A 151 -19.51 -10.13 9.35
N THR A 152 -18.43 -10.33 10.09
CA THR A 152 -18.04 -9.53 11.25
C THR A 152 -16.80 -8.73 10.87
N LYS A 153 -16.94 -7.40 10.86
CA LYS A 153 -15.86 -6.45 10.60
C LYS A 153 -15.42 -5.86 11.95
N ILE A 154 -14.11 -5.69 12.15
CA ILE A 154 -13.56 -5.00 13.32
C ILE A 154 -12.72 -3.83 12.80
N THR A 155 -13.11 -2.62 13.20
CA THR A 155 -12.54 -1.36 12.72
C THR A 155 -11.99 -0.59 13.93
N TYR A 156 -10.72 -0.17 13.91
CA TYR A 156 -10.19 0.76 14.92
C TYR A 156 -10.52 2.18 14.47
N LYS A 157 -11.38 2.92 15.16
CA LYS A 157 -11.79 4.27 14.73
C LYS A 157 -12.20 5.17 15.90
N ARG A 158 -12.47 6.44 15.59
CA ARG A 158 -13.22 7.34 16.47
C ARG A 158 -14.67 6.86 16.54
N LEU A 159 -15.25 6.89 17.74
CA LEU A 159 -16.61 6.44 18.00
C LEU A 159 -17.51 7.67 18.19
N GLU A 160 -17.86 8.32 17.08
CA GLU A 160 -18.55 9.62 17.03
C GLU A 160 -19.96 9.63 17.64
N TRP A 161 -20.57 8.45 17.76
CA TRP A 161 -21.84 8.23 18.47
C TRP A 161 -21.67 8.10 20.00
N ILE A 162 -20.47 8.36 20.53
CA ILE A 162 -20.16 8.40 21.96
C ILE A 162 -19.61 9.79 22.32
N ASP A 163 -20.16 10.42 23.37
CA ASP A 163 -19.71 11.71 23.91
C ASP A 163 -18.17 11.82 23.96
N GLY A 164 -17.60 12.76 23.20
CA GLY A 164 -16.15 13.02 23.15
C GLY A 164 -15.39 12.34 22.01
N ASN A 165 -16.08 11.61 21.12
CA ASN A 165 -15.54 10.90 19.96
C ASN A 165 -14.30 10.02 20.30
N PRO A 166 -14.39 9.18 21.36
CA PRO A 166 -13.27 8.42 21.88
C PRO A 166 -12.74 7.40 20.87
N ARG A 167 -11.48 6.96 21.06
CA ARG A 167 -10.85 5.95 20.20
C ARG A 167 -11.19 4.55 20.70
N GLY A 168 -11.59 3.67 19.79
CA GLY A 168 -11.94 2.31 20.14
C GLY A 168 -12.07 1.36 18.97
N LEU A 169 -12.29 0.10 19.32
CA LEU A 169 -12.53 -1.01 18.41
C LEU A 169 -14.05 -1.13 18.22
N LEU A 170 -14.53 -1.14 16.98
CA LEU A 170 -15.93 -1.36 16.64
C LEU A 170 -16.11 -2.67 15.89
N TRP A 171 -16.89 -3.59 16.46
CA TRP A 171 -17.41 -4.78 15.82
C TRP A 171 -18.71 -4.43 15.09
N GLU A 172 -18.76 -4.63 13.78
CA GLU A 172 -19.89 -4.36 12.90
C GLU A 172 -20.36 -5.70 12.29
N TYR A 173 -21.59 -6.14 12.61
CA TYR A 173 -22.09 -7.49 12.26
C TYR A 173 -23.01 -7.49 11.03
N GLY A 174 -23.18 -8.66 10.41
CA GLY A 174 -24.16 -8.88 9.34
C GLY A 174 -23.87 -8.14 8.04
N GLN A 175 -22.60 -7.79 7.78
CA GLN A 175 -22.15 -6.87 6.72
C GLN A 175 -22.79 -7.09 5.34
N ASN A 176 -23.09 -8.35 4.95
CA ASN A 176 -23.71 -8.64 3.64
C ASN A 176 -25.15 -8.10 3.48
N ASN A 177 -25.87 -7.82 4.57
CA ASN A 177 -27.12 -7.07 4.61
C ASN A 177 -27.48 -6.70 6.06
N THR A 178 -27.16 -5.48 6.49
CA THR A 178 -27.45 -4.98 7.85
C THR A 178 -28.95 -4.81 8.12
N SER A 179 -29.78 -4.65 7.08
CA SER A 179 -31.24 -4.57 7.22
C SER A 179 -31.91 -5.94 7.43
N ASP A 180 -31.21 -7.04 7.18
CA ASP A 180 -31.73 -8.39 7.45
C ASP A 180 -31.41 -8.79 8.89
N LEU A 181 -32.33 -8.43 9.78
CA LEU A 181 -32.34 -8.80 11.20
C LEU A 181 -32.21 -10.32 11.44
N THR A 182 -32.37 -11.22 10.46
CA THR A 182 -32.09 -12.66 10.64
C THR A 182 -30.59 -12.99 10.68
N LEU A 183 -29.74 -12.08 10.18
CA LEU A 183 -28.29 -12.26 10.04
C LEU A 183 -27.51 -11.68 11.23
N LEU A 184 -28.13 -10.76 11.98
CA LEU A 184 -27.55 -10.14 13.18
C LEU A 184 -27.51 -11.09 14.41
N PRO A 185 -26.53 -10.92 15.32
CA PRO A 185 -26.51 -11.61 16.61
C PRO A 185 -27.67 -11.18 17.53
N TRP A 186 -28.52 -12.15 17.90
CA TRP A 186 -29.63 -11.95 18.85
C TRP A 186 -29.26 -12.29 20.29
N LEU A 187 -29.79 -11.51 21.23
CA LEU A 187 -29.67 -11.68 22.68
C LEU A 187 -31.08 -11.87 23.29
N ASP A 188 -31.42 -13.12 23.60
CA ASP A 188 -32.72 -13.49 24.18
C ASP A 188 -32.81 -13.18 25.67
N SER A 189 -34.03 -12.98 26.18
CA SER A 189 -34.40 -12.97 27.60
C SER A 189 -33.61 -13.99 28.45
N GLY A 190 -32.63 -13.51 29.22
CA GLY A 190 -31.75 -14.31 30.09
C GLY A 190 -30.50 -14.95 29.43
N GLU A 191 -30.20 -14.68 28.16
CA GLU A 191 -28.92 -15.00 27.52
C GLU A 191 -27.86 -13.90 27.76
N ASN A 192 -26.60 -14.24 27.53
CA ASN A 192 -25.50 -13.30 27.31
C ASN A 192 -24.85 -13.47 25.93
N LYS A 193 -24.26 -12.38 25.42
CA LYS A 193 -23.15 -12.39 24.45
C LYS A 193 -21.95 -11.74 25.10
N LEU A 194 -20.76 -12.04 24.57
CA LEU A 194 -19.51 -11.42 24.97
C LEU A 194 -18.65 -11.20 23.74
N GLU A 195 -17.85 -10.15 23.79
CA GLU A 195 -16.64 -10.04 22.99
C GLU A 195 -15.46 -9.78 23.94
N ALA A 196 -14.25 -10.09 23.49
CA ALA A 196 -13.06 -10.00 24.31
C ALA A 196 -11.84 -9.57 23.49
N ILE A 197 -10.90 -8.93 24.18
CA ILE A 197 -9.57 -8.61 23.70
C ILE A 197 -8.51 -9.22 24.63
N SER A 198 -7.39 -9.61 24.06
CA SER A 198 -6.21 -10.09 24.77
C SER A 198 -4.97 -9.40 24.20
N PHE A 199 -4.05 -8.96 25.06
CA PHE A 199 -3.04 -7.96 24.72
C PHE A 199 -1.91 -7.97 25.76
N GLU A 200 -0.84 -7.21 25.51
CA GLU A 200 0.34 -7.19 26.39
C GLU A 200 0.75 -5.77 26.82
N PRO A 201 1.26 -5.57 28.05
CA PRO A 201 1.81 -4.29 28.48
C PRO A 201 3.08 -3.93 27.70
N LEU A 202 3.24 -2.66 27.33
CA LEU A 202 4.41 -2.12 26.62
C LEU A 202 5.68 -2.14 27.46
N ASP A 203 5.56 -2.11 28.79
CA ASP A 203 6.69 -2.18 29.70
C ASP A 203 6.29 -2.96 30.97
N TYR A 204 6.89 -4.14 31.11
CA TYR A 204 6.72 -4.99 32.29
C TYR A 204 7.53 -4.49 33.50
N GLU A 205 8.57 -3.64 33.31
CA GLU A 205 9.41 -3.12 34.40
C GLU A 205 8.73 -2.01 35.22
N GLU A 206 7.69 -1.36 34.68
CA GLU A 206 6.91 -0.34 35.37
C GLU A 206 5.49 -0.82 35.78
N ALA A 207 4.83 -0.07 36.66
CA ALA A 207 3.50 -0.42 37.15
C ALA A 207 2.41 0.19 36.25
N GLN A 208 2.01 -0.55 35.22
CA GLN A 208 1.02 -0.14 34.24
C GLN A 208 -0.42 -0.53 34.62
N THR A 209 -1.39 0.23 34.12
CA THR A 209 -2.79 -0.20 34.05
C THR A 209 -3.29 -0.11 32.61
N ALA A 210 -4.35 -0.86 32.30
CA ALA A 210 -5.10 -0.65 31.07
C ALA A 210 -6.58 -0.73 31.40
N THR A 211 -7.26 0.35 31.07
CA THR A 211 -8.69 0.53 31.32
C THR A 211 -9.42 0.45 29.98
N THR A 212 -10.66 -0.03 29.98
CA THR A 212 -11.55 -0.01 28.79
C THR A 212 -13.00 0.13 29.20
N GLU A 213 -13.84 0.69 28.32
CA GLU A 213 -15.30 0.72 28.47
C GLU A 213 -16.02 0.11 27.26
N SER A 214 -17.11 -0.61 27.50
CA SER A 214 -17.88 -1.29 26.45
C SER A 214 -19.25 -0.70 26.17
N TRP A 215 -19.61 -0.62 24.88
CA TRP A 215 -20.83 0.03 24.37
C TRP A 215 -21.52 -0.86 23.33
N THR A 216 -22.82 -0.66 23.06
CA THR A 216 -23.59 -1.53 22.13
C THR A 216 -24.74 -0.79 21.45
N LYS A 217 -24.79 -0.81 20.11
CA LYS A 217 -25.96 -0.40 19.34
C LYS A 217 -26.85 -1.62 19.10
N LEU A 218 -28.08 -1.57 19.60
CA LEU A 218 -29.04 -2.67 19.45
C LEU A 218 -30.47 -2.19 19.18
N GLU A 219 -31.32 -3.09 18.73
CA GLU A 219 -32.76 -2.89 18.63
C GLU A 219 -33.50 -3.83 19.60
N MET A 220 -34.53 -3.32 20.27
CA MET A 220 -35.31 -4.08 21.26
C MET A 220 -36.67 -4.52 20.69
N PHE A 221 -36.95 -5.82 20.78
CA PHE A 221 -38.17 -6.44 20.27
C PHE A 221 -38.91 -7.22 21.36
N TYR A 222 -40.21 -7.44 21.16
CA TYR A 222 -40.90 -8.58 21.74
C TYR A 222 -41.74 -9.35 20.73
N TYR A 223 -42.02 -10.61 21.03
CA TYR A 223 -43.10 -11.38 20.40
C TYR A 223 -43.97 -12.03 21.49
N ASN A 224 -45.25 -12.25 21.21
CA ASN A 224 -46.15 -12.98 22.09
C ASN A 224 -46.12 -14.48 21.76
N PRO A 225 -45.52 -15.35 22.60
CA PRO A 225 -45.39 -16.79 22.33
C PRO A 225 -46.72 -17.56 22.29
N THR A 226 -47.86 -16.88 22.51
CA THR A 226 -49.21 -17.47 22.41
C THR A 226 -49.95 -17.14 21.11
N THR A 227 -49.49 -16.17 20.32
CA THR A 227 -50.10 -15.77 19.03
C THR A 227 -49.11 -15.74 17.87
N ASP A 228 -47.83 -15.49 18.16
CA ASP A 228 -46.84 -15.06 17.19
C ASP A 228 -45.82 -16.19 16.94
N ASN A 229 -45.18 -16.19 15.77
CA ASN A 229 -44.25 -17.25 15.38
C ASN A 229 -42.80 -16.78 15.59
N ARG A 230 -42.07 -17.38 16.54
CA ARG A 230 -40.65 -17.04 16.80
C ARG A 230 -39.76 -17.10 15.54
N SER A 231 -40.13 -17.88 14.52
CA SER A 231 -39.42 -18.01 13.24
C SER A 231 -39.88 -17.05 12.13
N ASP A 232 -40.74 -16.08 12.44
CA ASP A 232 -41.26 -15.08 11.50
C ASP A 232 -41.11 -13.68 12.10
N LEU A 233 -40.06 -12.97 11.69
CA LEU A 233 -39.73 -11.63 12.22
C LEU A 233 -40.83 -10.60 11.94
N ASN A 234 -41.69 -10.81 10.92
CA ASN A 234 -42.87 -9.99 10.66
C ASN A 234 -43.92 -10.06 11.79
N THR A 235 -43.75 -10.97 12.76
CA THR A 235 -44.59 -11.09 13.96
C THR A 235 -43.91 -10.55 15.23
N TYR A 236 -42.75 -9.91 15.09
CA TYR A 236 -42.06 -9.21 16.17
C TYR A 236 -42.56 -7.77 16.24
N HIS A 237 -42.48 -7.18 17.43
CA HIS A 237 -42.88 -5.82 17.71
C HIS A 237 -41.69 -5.06 18.29
N HIS A 238 -41.20 -4.05 17.55
CA HIS A 238 -40.23 -3.09 18.06
C HIS A 238 -40.79 -2.42 19.31
N VAL A 239 -39.97 -2.23 20.34
CA VAL A 239 -40.33 -1.51 21.57
C VAL A 239 -39.17 -0.67 22.05
N TYR A 240 -39.41 0.62 22.15
CA TYR A 240 -38.57 1.53 22.91
C TYR A 240 -38.76 1.28 24.41
N PRO A 241 -37.74 0.83 25.16
CA PRO A 241 -37.66 1.12 26.59
C PRO A 241 -37.82 2.62 26.83
N ILE A 242 -38.99 3.03 27.32
CA ILE A 242 -39.10 4.29 28.07
C ILE A 242 -38.06 4.21 29.21
N PRO A 243 -37.17 5.21 29.38
CA PRO A 243 -36.22 5.22 30.49
C PRO A 243 -36.92 4.99 31.82
N VAL A 244 -36.73 3.79 32.38
CA VAL A 244 -37.47 3.37 33.57
C VAL A 244 -36.91 4.13 34.75
N ASP A 245 -37.74 4.96 35.40
CA ASP A 245 -37.37 5.58 36.68
C ASP A 245 -36.81 4.47 37.58
N ARG A 246 -35.59 4.70 38.09
CA ARG A 246 -34.80 3.78 38.93
C ARG A 246 -35.56 3.23 40.16
N ASN A 247 -36.72 3.79 40.48
CA ASN A 247 -37.62 3.40 41.57
C ASN A 247 -38.86 2.59 41.11
N GLY A 248 -39.22 2.60 39.83
CA GLY A 248 -40.30 1.78 39.23
C GLY A 248 -41.74 2.25 39.47
N ASP A 249 -41.96 3.46 39.99
CA ASP A 249 -43.28 4.02 40.32
C ASP A 249 -43.67 5.19 39.36
N ASP A 250 -44.87 5.13 38.78
CA ASP A 250 -45.61 6.21 38.08
C ASP A 250 -45.05 6.80 36.75
N ILE A 251 -45.07 6.01 35.65
CA ILE A 251 -45.30 6.54 34.28
C ILE A 251 -46.50 5.81 33.63
N PRO A 252 -47.51 6.50 33.06
CA PRO A 252 -48.63 5.87 32.36
C PRO A 252 -48.28 5.42 30.94
N ASP A 253 -48.45 4.12 30.67
CA ASP A 253 -48.40 3.45 29.36
C ASP A 253 -49.42 4.02 28.36
N THR A 254 -49.03 5.04 27.58
CA THR A 254 -49.42 5.32 26.17
C THR A 254 -48.71 6.58 25.64
N ASN A 255 -47.63 6.40 24.89
CA ASN A 255 -47.23 7.14 23.66
C ASN A 255 -45.79 6.74 23.30
N VAL A 256 -45.57 6.34 22.05
CA VAL A 256 -44.28 6.01 21.43
C VAL A 256 -44.40 6.51 19.98
N ASP A 257 -43.38 7.20 19.45
CA ASP A 257 -43.41 7.77 18.10
C ASP A 257 -43.02 6.73 17.02
N PRO A 258 -43.33 7.00 15.73
CA PRO A 258 -43.25 6.01 14.65
C PRO A 258 -42.02 6.10 13.71
N ASP A 259 -41.04 6.96 13.99
CA ASP A 259 -40.00 7.37 13.03
C ASP A 259 -38.64 7.77 13.67
N GLY A 260 -37.89 6.84 14.29
CA GLY A 260 -36.58 7.12 14.90
C GLY A 260 -35.83 5.89 15.48
N ASP A 261 -35.48 4.92 14.64
CA ASP A 261 -35.47 3.48 15.00
C ASP A 261 -34.25 2.89 15.73
N TYR A 262 -33.38 3.68 16.38
CA TYR A 262 -32.20 3.16 17.11
C TYR A 262 -32.20 3.39 18.62
N ILE A 263 -31.62 2.43 19.35
CA ILE A 263 -31.51 2.46 20.81
C ILE A 263 -30.10 2.05 21.24
N LEU A 264 -29.28 3.03 21.58
CA LEU A 264 -27.96 2.78 22.18
C LEU A 264 -28.17 2.21 23.59
N TRP A 265 -27.93 0.91 23.77
CA TRP A 265 -28.10 0.27 25.06
C TRP A 265 -26.77 0.19 25.79
N TYR A 266 -26.69 0.93 26.89
CA TYR A 266 -25.59 0.97 27.84
C TYR A 266 -25.53 -0.35 28.64
N GLY A 267 -25.20 -1.43 27.93
CA GLY A 267 -25.14 -2.78 28.46
C GLY A 267 -24.01 -2.93 29.47
N LEU A 268 -24.33 -2.63 30.74
CA LEU A 268 -23.42 -2.64 31.90
C LEU A 268 -22.06 -2.00 31.58
N ASN A 269 -21.90 -0.69 31.78
CA ASN A 269 -20.58 -0.02 31.76
C ASN A 269 -19.64 -0.69 32.78
N ALA A 270 -19.00 -1.76 32.35
CA ALA A 270 -17.90 -2.42 32.99
C ALA A 270 -16.66 -1.69 32.49
N THR A 271 -16.28 -0.64 33.23
CA THR A 271 -14.94 -0.08 33.17
C THR A 271 -13.99 -1.20 33.62
N VAL A 272 -13.48 -2.01 32.68
CA VAL A 272 -12.59 -3.12 32.99
C VAL A 272 -11.19 -2.55 33.13
N ARG A 273 -10.57 -2.72 34.30
CA ARG A 273 -9.21 -2.25 34.56
C ARG A 273 -8.30 -3.42 34.92
N SER A 274 -7.35 -3.69 34.05
CA SER A 274 -6.19 -4.53 34.35
C SER A 274 -5.14 -3.69 35.08
N LEU A 275 -4.38 -4.32 36.00
CA LEU A 275 -3.30 -3.71 36.77
C LEU A 275 -2.13 -4.68 36.86
N TRP A 276 -1.02 -4.33 36.22
CA TRP A 276 0.27 -4.96 36.44
C TRP A 276 1.05 -4.09 37.41
N ASN A 277 1.62 -4.70 38.45
CA ASN A 277 2.70 -4.05 39.17
C ASN A 277 3.97 -4.42 38.42
N ALA A 278 4.95 -3.51 38.37
CA ALA A 278 6.31 -3.75 37.90
C ALA A 278 6.76 -5.22 38.15
N CYS A 279 6.72 -6.03 37.10
CA CYS A 279 7.14 -7.41 37.09
C CYS A 279 8.66 -7.37 36.87
N PRO A 280 9.51 -7.58 37.90
CA PRO A 280 10.95 -7.46 37.73
C PRO A 280 11.42 -8.48 36.70
N THR A 281 12.10 -8.00 35.67
CA THR A 281 12.62 -8.73 34.50
C THR A 281 13.80 -9.64 34.85
N GLU A 282 13.62 -10.52 35.83
CA GLU A 282 14.39 -11.75 35.93
C GLU A 282 13.89 -12.68 34.82
N THR A 283 14.55 -12.64 33.65
CA THR A 283 14.25 -13.50 32.50
C THR A 283 14.24 -14.96 32.98
N PRO A 284 13.12 -15.69 32.87
CA PRO A 284 12.95 -16.94 33.60
C PRO A 284 13.84 -18.06 33.03
N THR A 285 14.94 -18.38 33.70
CA THR A 285 15.80 -19.53 33.36
C THR A 285 15.02 -20.82 33.65
N CYS A 286 14.57 -21.58 32.64
CA CYS A 286 13.87 -22.84 32.92
C CYS A 286 14.87 -23.97 33.21
N ALA A 287 14.75 -24.61 34.37
CA ALA A 287 15.60 -25.73 34.77
C ALA A 287 14.89 -27.09 34.76
N ARG A 288 13.55 -27.12 34.71
CA ARG A 288 12.75 -28.34 34.56
C ARG A 288 11.38 -28.06 33.98
N LEU A 289 11.00 -28.82 32.96
CA LEU A 289 9.61 -29.01 32.55
C LEU A 289 9.11 -30.34 33.15
N ASP A 290 7.91 -30.34 33.73
CA ASP A 290 7.16 -31.57 34.06
C ASP A 290 5.88 -31.61 33.20
N ILE A 291 5.61 -32.72 32.52
CA ILE A 291 4.36 -32.95 31.76
C ILE A 291 3.47 -34.00 32.45
N ASP A 292 2.16 -33.73 32.57
CA ASP A 292 1.11 -34.66 33.02
C ASP A 292 0.13 -34.94 31.85
N PRO A 293 -0.06 -36.20 31.40
CA PRO A 293 0.50 -37.44 31.96
C PRO A 293 1.98 -37.63 31.63
N THR A 294 2.76 -38.10 32.60
CA THR A 294 4.22 -38.33 32.44
C THR A 294 4.60 -39.48 31.49
N ALA A 295 3.61 -40.18 30.95
CA ALA A 295 3.71 -41.22 29.92
C ALA A 295 2.30 -41.51 29.37
N PHE A 296 2.18 -41.85 28.09
CA PHE A 296 0.93 -42.35 27.52
C PHE A 296 0.72 -43.84 27.84
N TYR A 297 -0.52 -44.20 28.18
CA TYR A 297 -0.98 -45.59 28.37
C TYR A 297 -1.67 -46.11 27.10
N VAL A 298 -1.87 -47.43 26.98
CA VAL A 298 -2.47 -48.00 25.75
C VAL A 298 -3.91 -47.52 25.50
N ASP A 299 -4.67 -47.24 26.56
CA ASP A 299 -6.03 -46.67 26.47
C ASP A 299 -6.03 -45.20 25.97
N ASP A 300 -4.93 -44.47 26.15
CA ASP A 300 -4.83 -43.03 25.83
C ASP A 300 -4.76 -42.74 24.32
N LEU A 301 -4.28 -43.73 23.54
CA LEU A 301 -4.21 -43.68 22.07
C LEU A 301 -5.58 -43.43 21.40
N PHE A 302 -6.69 -43.67 22.12
CA PHE A 302 -8.05 -43.59 21.58
C PHE A 302 -8.92 -42.53 22.28
N THR A 303 -8.38 -41.82 23.27
CA THR A 303 -9.09 -40.78 24.04
C THR A 303 -8.47 -39.40 23.83
N LYS A 304 -9.26 -38.34 24.04
CA LYS A 304 -8.80 -36.96 23.91
C LYS A 304 -8.27 -36.48 25.26
N ASN A 305 -7.00 -36.76 25.53
CA ASN A 305 -6.40 -36.39 26.80
C ASN A 305 -5.93 -34.92 26.80
N PRO A 306 -6.15 -34.18 27.90
CA PRO A 306 -5.40 -32.97 28.16
C PRO A 306 -3.96 -33.35 28.51
N ILE A 307 -3.02 -32.66 27.89
CA ILE A 307 -1.62 -32.56 28.31
C ILE A 307 -1.53 -31.28 29.13
N ALA A 308 -1.21 -31.38 30.41
CA ALA A 308 -0.87 -30.24 31.24
C ALA A 308 0.65 -30.19 31.43
N VAL A 309 1.22 -29.00 31.50
CA VAL A 309 2.66 -28.80 31.71
C VAL A 309 2.90 -27.93 32.94
N THR A 310 4.09 -28.05 33.53
CA THR A 310 4.48 -27.22 34.67
C THR A 310 5.99 -26.94 34.57
N ALA A 311 6.34 -25.68 34.32
CA ALA A 311 7.72 -25.23 34.19
C ALA A 311 8.27 -24.74 35.54
N TYR A 312 9.55 -24.99 35.79
CA TYR A 312 10.24 -24.60 37.03
C TYR A 312 11.59 -23.95 36.75
N ASP A 313 11.89 -22.88 37.49
CA ASP A 313 13.14 -22.14 37.36
C ASP A 313 14.34 -22.86 38.02
N THR A 314 15.53 -22.26 37.90
CA THR A 314 16.77 -22.74 38.54
C THR A 314 16.74 -22.76 40.08
N ASN A 315 15.81 -22.04 40.72
CA ASN A 315 15.56 -22.08 42.17
C ASN A 315 14.50 -23.12 42.58
N GLY A 316 13.71 -23.65 41.63
CA GLY A 316 12.58 -24.54 41.85
C GLY A 316 11.25 -23.82 42.15
N GLN A 317 11.15 -22.53 41.83
CA GLN A 317 9.89 -21.79 41.71
C GLN A 317 9.12 -22.28 40.48
N ASP A 318 7.80 -22.37 40.61
CA ASP A 318 6.87 -22.63 39.51
C ASP A 318 6.77 -21.35 38.66
N ILE A 319 7.09 -21.46 37.37
CA ILE A 319 7.08 -20.37 36.37
C ILE A 319 6.06 -20.65 35.25
N THR A 320 5.05 -21.48 35.53
CA THR A 320 4.23 -22.15 34.49
C THR A 320 3.41 -21.20 33.61
N ASN A 321 3.14 -19.97 34.07
CA ASN A 321 2.44 -18.94 33.30
C ASN A 321 3.37 -17.77 32.88
N ASP A 322 4.63 -17.77 33.35
CA ASP A 322 5.62 -16.72 33.10
C ASP A 322 6.43 -17.00 31.81
N VAL A 323 6.13 -18.11 31.12
CA VAL A 323 6.81 -18.58 29.91
C VAL A 323 5.81 -19.14 28.90
N GLU A 324 6.23 -19.24 27.63
CA GLU A 324 5.41 -19.84 26.56
C GLU A 324 5.89 -21.24 26.22
N TYR A 325 5.00 -22.06 25.63
CA TYR A 325 5.27 -23.46 25.30
C TYR A 325 5.13 -23.70 23.82
N HIS A 326 6.17 -24.28 23.22
CA HIS A 326 6.16 -24.79 21.86
C HIS A 326 5.84 -26.28 21.92
N TYR A 327 4.59 -26.65 21.58
CA TYR A 327 4.15 -28.03 21.49
C TYR A 327 4.28 -28.51 20.05
N THR A 328 5.18 -29.45 19.79
CA THR A 328 5.37 -30.08 18.48
C THR A 328 5.00 -31.56 18.52
N SER A 329 4.48 -32.06 17.41
CA SER A 329 4.19 -33.47 17.21
C SER A 329 4.96 -34.04 16.02
N GLU A 330 5.66 -35.14 16.26
CA GLU A 330 6.39 -35.91 15.25
C GLU A 330 5.70 -37.25 15.03
N THR A 331 5.43 -37.61 13.77
CA THR A 331 5.07 -39.00 13.43
C THR A 331 6.27 -39.92 13.58
N PHE A 332 6.04 -41.13 14.11
CA PHE A 332 7.02 -42.20 14.07
C PHE A 332 7.56 -42.41 12.64
N ALA A 333 8.89 -42.49 12.52
CA ALA A 333 9.58 -42.45 11.23
C ALA A 333 9.09 -43.53 10.26
N GLY A 334 8.62 -43.10 9.08
CA GLY A 334 8.16 -43.98 8.00
C GLY A 334 6.66 -44.31 7.98
N SER A 335 5.83 -43.74 8.87
CA SER A 335 4.38 -44.00 8.88
C SER A 335 3.63 -43.38 7.68
N GLY A 336 4.06 -42.21 7.20
CA GLY A 336 3.40 -41.47 6.11
C GLY A 336 1.99 -40.98 6.46
N GLN A 337 1.69 -40.81 7.75
CA GLN A 337 0.34 -40.59 8.28
C GLN A 337 0.04 -39.12 8.63
N THR A 338 -1.22 -38.85 8.99
CA THR A 338 -1.60 -37.57 9.60
C THR A 338 -1.17 -37.53 11.07
N VAL A 339 -0.05 -36.88 11.34
CA VAL A 339 0.45 -36.55 12.68
C VAL A 339 -0.67 -36.02 13.59
N GLY A 340 -0.61 -36.37 14.89
CA GLY A 340 -1.46 -35.82 15.95
C GLY A 340 -1.54 -34.29 15.94
N GLN A 341 -2.69 -33.75 16.36
CA GLN A 341 -3.02 -32.32 16.30
C GLN A 341 -3.45 -31.75 17.66
N PHE A 342 -2.96 -30.55 17.96
CA PHE A 342 -3.24 -29.82 19.21
C PHE A 342 -4.54 -29.02 19.16
N LYS A 343 -5.15 -28.85 20.35
CA LYS A 343 -6.33 -28.02 20.57
C LYS A 343 -6.29 -27.31 21.92
N TYR A 344 -6.17 -25.99 21.93
CA TYR A 344 -6.11 -25.17 23.12
C TYR A 344 -7.30 -24.19 23.20
N GLY A 345 -7.37 -23.38 24.25
CA GLY A 345 -8.48 -22.47 24.54
C GLY A 345 -9.79 -23.13 24.99
N PRO A 346 -10.78 -22.33 25.44
CA PRO A 346 -12.03 -22.83 26.02
C PRO A 346 -12.92 -23.58 25.01
N SER A 347 -12.87 -23.19 23.74
CA SER A 347 -13.61 -23.79 22.62
C SER A 347 -12.90 -25.00 21.98
N GLY A 348 -11.59 -25.15 22.19
CA GLY A 348 -10.78 -26.21 21.59
C GLY A 348 -10.59 -26.03 20.08
N ALA A 349 -10.11 -24.86 19.66
CA ALA A 349 -9.70 -24.57 18.29
C ALA A 349 -8.68 -25.60 17.76
N SER A 350 -8.55 -25.77 16.44
CA SER A 350 -7.53 -26.68 15.86
C SER A 350 -6.27 -25.88 15.60
N ALA A 351 -5.18 -26.15 16.31
CA ALA A 351 -3.95 -25.35 16.19
C ALA A 351 -3.07 -25.79 15.01
N GLY A 352 -2.86 -27.10 14.87
CA GLY A 352 -1.89 -27.64 13.93
C GLY A 352 -1.21 -28.88 14.49
N ARG A 353 0.01 -29.15 14.01
CA ARG A 353 0.98 -30.14 14.52
C ARG A 353 2.10 -29.50 15.35
N ASP A 354 2.00 -28.19 15.48
CA ASP A 354 2.99 -27.24 15.93
C ASP A 354 2.15 -26.08 16.47
N VAL A 355 2.49 -25.59 17.65
CA VAL A 355 1.85 -24.43 18.29
C VAL A 355 2.74 -23.88 19.39
N VAL A 356 3.06 -22.58 19.29
CA VAL A 356 3.53 -21.78 20.42
C VAL A 356 2.32 -21.18 21.14
N THR A 357 2.23 -21.33 22.46
CA THR A 357 1.15 -20.75 23.27
C THR A 357 1.51 -20.66 24.76
N GLY A 358 1.01 -19.64 25.45
CA GLY A 358 1.02 -19.57 26.93
C GLY A 358 -0.01 -20.48 27.61
N ASP A 359 -0.88 -21.17 26.86
CA ASP A 359 -1.85 -22.12 27.40
C ASP A 359 -1.14 -23.39 27.91
N SER A 360 -0.76 -23.42 29.20
CA SER A 360 -0.10 -24.54 29.89
C SER A 360 -0.95 -25.83 30.00
N THR A 361 -2.04 -25.94 29.23
CA THR A 361 -2.82 -27.18 29.07
C THR A 361 -3.45 -27.27 27.67
N VAL A 362 -2.95 -28.18 26.84
CA VAL A 362 -3.45 -28.43 25.47
C VAL A 362 -4.14 -29.79 25.37
N LYS A 363 -5.17 -29.94 24.53
CA LYS A 363 -5.80 -31.24 24.25
C LYS A 363 -5.14 -31.82 22.99
N PHE A 364 -4.37 -32.90 23.14
CA PHE A 364 -3.77 -33.58 22.01
C PHE A 364 -4.77 -34.58 21.41
N THR A 365 -4.80 -34.71 20.08
CA THR A 365 -5.82 -35.52 19.37
C THR A 365 -5.24 -36.20 18.15
N LYS A 366 -5.78 -37.37 17.76
CA LYS A 366 -5.25 -38.23 16.68
C LYS A 366 -3.86 -38.83 16.94
N LEU A 367 -3.47 -38.95 18.22
CA LEU A 367 -2.26 -39.65 18.65
C LEU A 367 -2.18 -41.04 18.00
N GLN A 368 -1.12 -41.33 17.25
CA GLN A 368 -0.85 -42.67 16.71
C GLN A 368 0.22 -43.40 17.56
N PRO A 369 0.26 -44.74 17.55
CA PRO A 369 1.30 -45.49 18.24
C PRO A 369 2.71 -45.11 17.73
N GLY A 370 3.59 -44.68 18.64
CA GLY A 370 4.94 -44.19 18.32
C GLY A 370 5.03 -42.70 17.94
N ASP A 371 3.92 -41.95 17.85
CA ASP A 371 4.01 -40.49 17.73
C ASP A 371 4.77 -39.92 18.95
N ARG A 372 5.72 -39.00 18.71
CA ARG A 372 6.39 -38.24 19.76
C ARG A 372 5.71 -36.89 19.92
N LEU A 373 5.34 -36.57 21.15
CA LEU A 373 4.99 -35.24 21.59
C LEU A 373 6.25 -34.63 22.22
N HIS A 374 6.74 -33.55 21.66
CA HIS A 374 7.80 -32.74 22.24
C HIS A 374 7.20 -31.43 22.75
N VAL A 375 7.62 -30.99 23.93
CA VAL A 375 7.26 -29.67 24.46
C VAL A 375 8.50 -29.00 25.00
N GLU A 376 8.80 -27.81 24.50
CA GLU A 376 9.86 -26.94 25.01
C GLU A 376 9.31 -25.60 25.49
N VAL A 377 10.08 -24.97 26.39
CA VAL A 377 9.79 -23.63 26.91
C VAL A 377 10.50 -22.56 26.07
N VAL A 378 9.73 -21.60 25.57
CA VAL A 378 10.16 -20.48 24.74
C VAL A 378 10.22 -19.20 25.60
N GLY A 379 11.16 -18.30 25.29
CA GLY A 379 11.36 -17.03 26.01
C GLY A 379 12.25 -17.12 27.25
N ALA A 380 12.67 -18.32 27.65
CA ALA A 380 13.62 -18.55 28.74
C ALA A 380 15.09 -18.39 28.29
N GLU A 381 15.99 -17.92 29.18
CA GLU A 381 17.45 -17.92 28.90
C GLU A 381 18.03 -19.34 28.80
N ASP A 382 17.48 -20.28 29.56
CA ASP A 382 17.76 -21.71 29.49
C ASP A 382 16.52 -22.44 28.96
N VAL A 383 16.63 -23.09 27.79
CA VAL A 383 15.54 -23.91 27.22
C VAL A 383 15.43 -25.23 27.97
N CYS A 384 14.28 -25.47 28.57
CA CYS A 384 13.90 -26.77 29.13
C CYS A 384 12.85 -27.43 28.22
N TYR A 385 12.95 -28.74 28.04
CA TYR A 385 12.01 -29.51 27.23
C TYR A 385 11.73 -30.88 27.84
N GLN A 386 10.62 -31.50 27.44
CA GLN A 386 10.31 -32.89 27.77
C GLN A 386 9.58 -33.56 26.59
N ASP A 387 9.99 -34.79 26.29
CA ASP A 387 9.34 -35.68 25.32
C ASP A 387 8.33 -36.61 26.01
N LEU A 388 7.27 -36.97 25.28
CA LEU A 388 6.36 -38.08 25.56
C LEU A 388 6.14 -38.90 24.28
N GLU A 389 6.59 -40.15 24.27
CA GLU A 389 6.36 -41.08 23.17
C GLU A 389 5.07 -41.90 23.42
N ALA A 390 4.22 -42.01 22.40
CA ALA A 390 3.02 -42.84 22.42
C ALA A 390 3.40 -44.33 22.43
N PRO A 391 2.84 -45.17 23.32
CA PRO A 391 3.18 -46.59 23.35
C PRO A 391 2.81 -47.26 22.02
N TYR A 392 3.73 -48.07 21.52
CA TYR A 392 3.56 -48.89 20.32
C TYR A 392 3.86 -50.35 20.65
N CYS A 393 3.38 -51.30 19.85
CA CYS A 393 3.72 -52.71 20.08
C CYS A 393 5.23 -52.93 19.84
N SER A 394 5.94 -53.38 20.88
CA SER A 394 7.40 -53.54 20.89
C SER A 394 7.83 -55.01 20.75
N ASP A 395 7.06 -55.95 21.29
CA ASP A 395 7.23 -57.39 21.07
C ASP A 395 5.91 -58.09 20.72
N LEU A 396 6.03 -59.10 19.85
CA LEU A 396 4.99 -60.10 19.63
C LEU A 396 5.57 -61.48 19.96
N THR A 397 5.48 -61.87 21.23
CA THR A 397 5.96 -63.17 21.72
C THR A 397 5.09 -64.30 21.14
N VAL A 398 5.56 -64.88 20.02
CA VAL A 398 4.92 -66.02 19.35
C VAL A 398 5.42 -67.34 19.96
N GLN A 399 4.70 -67.87 20.93
CA GLN A 399 4.96 -69.19 21.52
C GLN A 399 4.34 -70.31 20.67
N HIS A 400 5.18 -71.04 19.94
CA HIS A 400 4.75 -72.20 19.16
C HIS A 400 5.11 -73.54 19.83
N ASN A 401 4.35 -74.58 19.51
CA ASN A 401 4.77 -75.97 19.72
C ASN A 401 4.64 -76.76 18.40
N ALA A 402 4.50 -78.10 18.47
CA ALA A 402 4.40 -78.93 17.27
C ALA A 402 3.05 -78.84 16.54
N HIS A 403 2.00 -78.33 17.18
CA HIS A 403 0.61 -78.35 16.66
C HIS A 403 -0.19 -77.06 16.91
N ASN A 404 0.21 -76.21 17.86
CA ASN A 404 -0.45 -74.94 18.15
C ASN A 404 0.54 -73.77 18.05
N VAL A 405 -0.01 -72.59 17.76
CA VAL A 405 0.65 -71.29 17.97
C VAL A 405 -0.20 -70.48 18.94
N ASN A 406 0.45 -69.85 19.91
CA ASN A 406 -0.10 -68.76 20.70
C ASN A 406 0.75 -67.51 20.41
N ALA A 407 0.14 -66.33 20.41
CA ALA A 407 0.86 -65.07 20.40
C ALA A 407 0.28 -64.13 21.47
N SER A 408 1.12 -63.27 22.01
CA SER A 408 0.76 -62.17 22.91
C SER A 408 1.63 -60.97 22.56
N ALA A 409 1.03 -59.79 22.50
CA ALA A 409 1.72 -58.55 22.19
C ALA A 409 1.97 -57.72 23.46
N GLU A 410 3.12 -57.05 23.52
CA GLU A 410 3.54 -56.18 24.62
C GLU A 410 3.94 -54.82 24.06
N ALA A 411 3.53 -53.75 24.75
CA ALA A 411 3.79 -52.37 24.38
C ALA A 411 5.23 -51.94 24.69
N SER A 412 5.71 -50.83 24.12
CA SER A 412 7.00 -50.22 24.45
C SER A 412 7.08 -49.74 25.91
N ASN A 413 5.93 -49.42 26.53
CA ASN A 413 5.82 -49.11 27.96
C ASN A 413 5.70 -50.37 28.88
N GLY A 414 5.68 -51.59 28.31
CA GLY A 414 5.56 -52.86 29.05
C GLY A 414 4.12 -53.29 29.41
N GLU A 415 3.09 -52.64 28.87
CA GLU A 415 1.69 -53.04 29.07
C GLU A 415 1.21 -54.09 28.05
N PRO A 416 0.20 -54.92 28.39
CA PRO A 416 -0.41 -55.85 27.44
C PRO A 416 -1.10 -55.13 26.28
N TRP A 417 -0.75 -55.47 25.04
CA TRP A 417 -1.29 -54.85 23.84
C TRP A 417 -2.50 -55.66 23.33
N ASP A 418 -3.67 -55.42 23.92
CA ASP A 418 -4.85 -56.31 23.93
C ASP A 418 -5.72 -56.25 22.65
N PHE A 419 -5.07 -56.37 21.47
CA PHE A 419 -5.68 -56.26 20.13
C PHE A 419 -5.91 -57.62 19.45
N ASP A 420 -6.72 -57.62 18.39
CA ASP A 420 -7.08 -58.83 17.62
C ASP A 420 -5.86 -59.37 16.85
N ILE A 421 -5.58 -60.68 16.94
CA ILE A 421 -4.42 -61.30 16.29
C ILE A 421 -4.86 -62.14 15.08
N THR A 422 -4.34 -61.78 13.91
CA THR A 422 -4.52 -62.49 12.64
C THR A 422 -3.38 -63.47 12.36
N TYR A 423 -3.75 -64.67 11.91
CA TYR A 423 -2.83 -65.75 11.57
C TYR A 423 -2.86 -66.04 10.06
N SER A 424 -1.69 -66.09 9.41
CA SER A 424 -1.59 -66.41 7.99
C SER A 424 -0.56 -67.52 7.67
N CYS A 425 -0.95 -68.42 6.75
CA CYS A 425 -0.11 -69.49 6.24
C CYS A 425 -0.39 -69.70 4.73
N PRO A 426 0.52 -69.29 3.83
CA PRO A 426 0.32 -69.41 2.39
C PRO A 426 0.11 -70.87 1.93
N GLY A 427 -1.12 -71.20 1.55
CA GLY A 427 -1.51 -72.54 1.08
C GLY A 427 -1.89 -73.55 2.17
N GLY A 428 -1.88 -73.16 3.45
CA GLY A 428 -2.40 -73.97 4.56
C GLY A 428 -3.86 -73.68 4.89
N SER A 429 -4.34 -74.23 6.01
CA SER A 429 -5.60 -73.81 6.64
C SER A 429 -5.51 -73.84 8.17
N PHE A 430 -6.30 -72.97 8.80
CA PHE A 430 -6.49 -72.90 10.25
C PHE A 430 -7.90 -73.42 10.59
N ASP A 431 -7.96 -74.44 11.44
CA ASP A 431 -9.17 -75.18 11.88
C ASP A 431 -10.23 -75.47 10.79
N GLY A 432 -9.80 -75.60 9.53
CA GLY A 432 -10.62 -76.00 8.38
C GLY A 432 -11.19 -74.87 7.51
N ASN A 433 -10.97 -73.60 7.85
CA ASN A 433 -11.34 -72.45 7.00
C ASN A 433 -10.15 -71.95 6.15
N THR A 434 -10.46 -71.22 5.07
CA THR A 434 -9.50 -70.75 4.05
C THR A 434 -9.44 -69.22 3.92
N SER A 435 -9.83 -68.52 4.99
CA SER A 435 -9.74 -67.07 5.16
C SER A 435 -8.97 -66.76 6.46
N PRO A 436 -8.42 -65.54 6.63
CA PRO A 436 -7.88 -65.12 7.92
C PRO A 436 -8.91 -65.27 9.05
N TYR A 437 -8.39 -65.48 10.25
CA TYR A 437 -9.12 -65.69 11.49
C TYR A 437 -8.53 -64.73 12.51
N SER A 438 -9.37 -63.87 13.10
CA SER A 438 -9.02 -63.14 14.32
C SER A 438 -9.73 -63.78 15.51
N THR A 439 -9.04 -63.82 16.65
CA THR A 439 -9.59 -64.19 17.97
C THR A 439 -8.74 -63.52 19.05
N THR A 440 -9.38 -62.88 20.03
CA THR A 440 -8.65 -62.22 21.13
C THR A 440 -7.92 -63.17 22.08
N ASP A 441 -8.44 -64.38 22.36
CA ASP A 441 -7.81 -65.27 23.39
C ASP A 441 -8.13 -66.76 23.20
N SER A 442 -7.57 -67.42 22.16
CA SER A 442 -7.65 -68.89 22.00
C SER A 442 -6.55 -69.51 21.12
N PRO A 443 -6.04 -70.71 21.47
CA PRO A 443 -4.99 -71.39 20.71
C PRO A 443 -5.53 -72.03 19.41
N VAL A 444 -5.04 -71.56 18.26
CA VAL A 444 -5.53 -71.99 16.92
C VAL A 444 -4.77 -73.23 16.42
N GLY A 445 -5.50 -74.17 15.81
CA GLY A 445 -4.93 -75.36 15.16
C GLY A 445 -4.54 -75.09 13.71
N TYR A 446 -3.29 -75.41 13.34
CA TYR A 446 -2.76 -75.12 11.99
C TYR A 446 -2.20 -76.34 11.25
N VAL A 447 -2.39 -76.38 9.93
CA VAL A 447 -1.72 -77.34 9.04
C VAL A 447 -1.17 -76.59 7.81
N CYS A 448 0.16 -76.50 7.75
CA CYS A 448 0.90 -75.92 6.64
C CYS A 448 1.70 -77.04 5.94
N GLU A 449 1.48 -77.25 4.65
CA GLU A 449 2.27 -78.21 3.86
C GLU A 449 3.47 -77.50 3.20
N ALA A 450 4.66 -78.12 3.33
CA ALA A 450 5.97 -77.59 2.92
C ALA A 450 6.58 -76.50 3.86
N PRO A 451 7.92 -76.27 3.85
CA PRO A 451 8.65 -75.57 4.92
C PRO A 451 8.65 -74.04 4.75
N ASN A 452 7.47 -73.44 4.66
CA ASN A 452 7.28 -71.99 4.54
C ASN A 452 7.01 -71.33 5.90
N ARG A 453 7.24 -70.01 5.98
CA ARG A 453 7.05 -69.19 7.19
C ARG A 453 5.55 -69.13 7.54
N VAL A 454 5.19 -69.40 8.79
CA VAL A 454 3.92 -68.95 9.37
C VAL A 454 4.13 -67.51 9.83
N THR A 455 3.20 -66.62 9.50
CA THR A 455 3.25 -65.21 9.91
C THR A 455 2.07 -64.95 10.83
N VAL A 456 2.36 -64.34 11.97
CA VAL A 456 1.38 -63.88 12.97
C VAL A 456 1.50 -62.37 13.05
N GLN A 457 0.36 -61.69 13.06
CA GLN A 457 0.26 -60.25 12.92
C GLN A 457 -0.85 -59.78 13.86
N ALA A 458 -0.54 -58.83 14.74
CA ALA A 458 -1.61 -58.11 15.44
C ALA A 458 -2.24 -57.14 14.43
N ASP A 459 -3.55 -57.26 14.22
CA ASP A 459 -4.31 -56.38 13.34
C ASP A 459 -5.19 -55.44 14.18
N HIS A 460 -4.83 -54.17 14.15
CA HIS A 460 -5.83 -53.10 14.10
C HIS A 460 -5.61 -52.30 12.81
N ASP A 461 -6.56 -51.47 12.41
CA ASP A 461 -6.66 -50.96 11.04
C ASP A 461 -5.39 -50.25 10.52
N VAL A 462 -4.73 -50.96 9.60
CA VAL A 462 -3.81 -50.52 8.54
C VAL A 462 -2.42 -49.97 8.94
N TYR A 463 -2.23 -49.33 10.10
CA TYR A 463 -1.06 -48.43 10.29
C TYR A 463 -0.07 -48.74 11.44
N GLY A 464 0.00 -49.96 11.98
CA GLY A 464 1.05 -50.32 12.95
C GLY A 464 1.20 -51.83 13.18
N TYR A 465 2.25 -52.45 12.62
CA TYR A 465 2.35 -53.91 12.53
C TYR A 465 3.53 -54.54 13.30
N CYS A 466 3.24 -54.98 14.52
CA CYS A 466 3.97 -56.08 15.15
C CYS A 466 3.81 -57.37 14.31
N SER A 467 4.85 -57.78 13.57
CA SER A 467 4.80 -58.98 12.70
C SER A 467 5.79 -60.07 13.11
N GLY A 468 5.29 -61.09 13.79
CA GLY A 468 6.05 -62.24 14.27
C GLY A 468 6.10 -63.36 13.24
N GLY A 469 7.29 -63.85 12.90
CA GLY A 469 7.44 -64.92 11.91
C GLY A 469 8.67 -65.80 12.10
N PHE A 470 8.50 -66.91 12.84
CA PHE A 470 9.57 -67.79 13.31
C PHE A 470 10.27 -68.62 12.22
N ARG A 471 11.59 -68.81 12.40
CA ARG A 471 12.42 -69.89 11.83
C ARG A 471 13.42 -70.37 12.91
N PRO A 472 13.77 -71.67 12.98
CA PRO A 472 14.64 -72.21 14.04
C PRO A 472 16.12 -71.76 13.96
N ARG A 473 16.74 -71.52 15.13
CA ARG A 473 18.02 -70.80 15.40
C ARG A 473 19.34 -71.59 15.32
N THR A 474 20.45 -70.81 15.28
CA THR A 474 21.81 -71.07 15.83
C THR A 474 22.39 -69.74 16.43
N ASP A 475 23.62 -69.72 17.00
CA ASP A 475 24.15 -68.69 17.94
C ASP A 475 25.45 -67.93 17.49
N GLU A 476 25.83 -66.78 18.09
CA GLU A 476 26.81 -65.77 17.54
C GLU A 476 27.85 -65.11 18.54
N VAL A 477 28.60 -64.02 18.15
CA VAL A 477 29.94 -63.57 18.66
C VAL A 477 30.12 -62.03 18.86
N VAL A 478 31.14 -61.56 19.63
CA VAL A 478 31.41 -60.15 20.09
C VAL A 478 32.85 -59.59 19.88
N CYS A 479 33.08 -58.28 20.10
CA CYS A 479 34.26 -57.44 19.74
C CYS A 479 35.56 -57.60 20.58
N THR A 480 36.71 -57.09 20.08
CA THR A 480 37.95 -56.85 20.87
C THR A 480 38.92 -55.72 20.46
N ASP A 481 39.05 -55.31 19.18
CA ASP A 481 40.09 -54.35 18.74
C ASP A 481 39.71 -53.60 17.44
N LEU A 482 40.24 -52.37 17.24
CA LEU A 482 39.96 -51.46 16.09
C LEU A 482 41.21 -50.65 15.74
N THR A 483 41.53 -50.45 14.45
CA THR A 483 42.70 -49.65 14.02
C THR A 483 42.52 -49.01 12.63
N ILE A 484 42.80 -47.71 12.51
CA ILE A 484 42.85 -46.98 11.24
C ILE A 484 44.23 -47.18 10.57
N THR A 485 44.28 -47.49 9.27
CA THR A 485 45.54 -47.94 8.63
C THR A 485 46.08 -47.05 7.49
N GLU A 486 45.24 -46.38 6.71
CA GLU A 486 45.64 -45.45 5.63
C GLU A 486 44.62 -44.29 5.51
N PRO A 487 45.04 -43.09 5.03
CA PRO A 487 46.37 -42.72 4.55
C PRO A 487 47.28 -42.07 5.61
N ALA A 488 48.60 -42.32 5.54
CA ALA A 488 49.57 -41.76 6.48
C ALA A 488 49.83 -40.25 6.22
N GLY A 489 49.63 -39.43 7.26
CA GLY A 489 49.54 -37.97 7.16
C GLY A 489 50.70 -37.23 6.47
N GLY A 490 50.35 -36.47 5.44
CA GLY A 490 51.16 -35.50 4.70
C GLY A 490 50.28 -34.86 3.62
N VAL A 491 50.46 -33.56 3.35
CA VAL A 491 49.53 -32.71 2.56
C VAL A 491 49.14 -33.35 1.22
N VAL A 492 47.84 -33.33 0.93
CA VAL A 492 47.15 -33.91 -0.23
C VAL A 492 46.55 -32.78 -1.08
N ASP A 493 46.43 -33.04 -2.38
CA ASP A 493 45.99 -32.10 -3.40
C ASP A 493 44.45 -32.10 -3.50
N PRO A 494 43.74 -30.96 -3.52
CA PRO A 494 42.27 -30.93 -3.62
C PRO A 494 41.71 -31.65 -4.87
N GLU A 495 42.48 -31.80 -5.95
CA GLU A 495 42.07 -32.64 -7.11
C GLU A 495 41.93 -34.15 -6.79
N SER A 496 42.32 -34.61 -5.59
CA SER A 496 42.36 -36.04 -5.23
C SER A 496 41.31 -36.50 -4.21
N PHE A 497 40.23 -35.73 -4.07
CA PHE A 497 38.99 -36.21 -3.45
C PHE A 497 38.21 -37.18 -4.39
N PRO A 498 37.44 -38.14 -3.84
CA PRO A 498 37.25 -38.40 -2.41
C PRO A 498 38.39 -39.20 -1.75
N LEU A 499 38.70 -38.86 -0.50
CA LEU A 499 39.75 -39.53 0.28
C LEU A 499 39.17 -40.79 0.95
N ASN A 500 39.70 -41.97 0.61
CA ASN A 500 39.24 -43.24 1.17
C ASN A 500 40.03 -43.60 2.44
N VAL A 501 39.34 -43.81 3.57
CA VAL A 501 39.93 -44.20 4.87
C VAL A 501 39.60 -45.66 5.20
N ASN A 502 40.60 -46.49 5.52
CA ASN A 502 40.44 -47.92 5.80
C ASN A 502 40.60 -48.25 7.31
N VAL A 503 39.65 -49.01 7.88
CA VAL A 503 39.54 -49.27 9.33
C VAL A 503 39.38 -50.76 9.63
N GLU A 504 40.41 -51.44 10.14
CA GLU A 504 40.34 -52.88 10.45
C GLU A 504 39.81 -53.15 11.87
N MET A 505 38.92 -54.13 12.03
CA MET A 505 38.31 -54.52 13.31
C MET A 505 38.41 -56.03 13.56
N THR A 506 38.64 -56.42 14.83
CA THR A 506 38.87 -57.82 15.23
C THR A 506 37.98 -58.25 16.40
N GLY A 507 37.26 -59.37 16.21
CA GLY A 507 36.38 -59.97 17.20
C GLY A 507 37.10 -60.92 18.18
N SER A 508 36.40 -61.24 19.26
CA SER A 508 36.89 -62.04 20.40
C SER A 508 37.27 -63.49 20.11
N ASP A 509 36.93 -64.02 18.93
CA ASP A 509 37.41 -65.31 18.42
C ASP A 509 38.69 -65.22 17.57
N GLY A 510 39.12 -64.00 17.24
CA GLY A 510 40.28 -63.68 16.41
C GLY A 510 39.99 -63.67 14.91
N GLN A 511 38.75 -63.49 14.47
CA GLN A 511 38.39 -63.19 13.08
C GLN A 511 38.04 -61.71 12.88
N PRO A 512 38.05 -61.20 11.62
CA PRO A 512 37.44 -59.92 11.32
C PRO A 512 35.98 -59.91 11.78
N TRP A 513 35.54 -58.81 12.38
CA TRP A 513 34.23 -58.71 13.00
C TRP A 513 33.45 -57.59 12.33
N GLU A 514 32.40 -57.98 11.61
CA GLU A 514 31.53 -57.08 10.85
C GLU A 514 30.46 -56.51 11.80
N SER A 515 30.76 -55.34 12.37
CA SER A 515 29.78 -54.48 13.04
C SER A 515 29.77 -53.11 12.37
N ASP A 516 28.73 -52.33 12.63
CA ASP A 516 28.62 -50.96 12.12
C ASP A 516 29.62 -50.04 12.85
N VAL A 517 30.24 -49.12 12.09
CA VAL A 517 31.30 -48.19 12.57
C VAL A 517 30.86 -46.75 12.36
N THR A 518 30.94 -45.93 13.41
CA THR A 518 30.52 -44.52 13.41
C THR A 518 31.72 -43.59 13.18
N TYR A 519 31.52 -42.59 12.32
CA TYR A 519 32.53 -41.59 11.95
C TYR A 519 32.07 -40.19 12.38
N GLU A 520 32.96 -39.42 13.00
CA GLU A 520 32.72 -38.04 13.43
C GLU A 520 33.80 -37.09 12.89
N SER A 521 33.42 -35.86 12.58
CA SER A 521 34.30 -34.81 12.06
C SER A 521 34.13 -33.51 12.85
N THR A 522 35.21 -32.74 13.00
CA THR A 522 35.16 -31.40 13.62
C THR A 522 34.67 -30.29 12.67
N ASP A 523 34.40 -30.61 11.41
CA ASP A 523 33.84 -29.71 10.42
C ASP A 523 32.39 -30.12 10.09
N ALA A 524 31.42 -29.32 10.52
CA ALA A 524 29.99 -29.60 10.37
C ALA A 524 29.47 -29.53 8.91
N GLN A 525 30.29 -29.06 7.97
CA GLN A 525 30.00 -29.07 6.53
C GLN A 525 30.61 -30.27 5.80
N SER A 526 31.46 -31.06 6.47
CA SER A 526 32.13 -32.20 5.86
C SER A 526 31.21 -33.42 5.72
N THR A 527 31.40 -34.21 4.65
CA THR A 527 30.56 -35.38 4.36
C THR A 527 31.35 -36.68 4.34
N PHE A 528 30.69 -37.75 4.80
CA PHE A 528 31.13 -39.15 4.69
C PHE A 528 30.16 -39.88 3.74
N ASP A 529 30.67 -40.34 2.60
CA ASP A 529 29.89 -40.99 1.52
C ASP A 529 28.63 -40.23 1.05
N GLY A 530 28.59 -38.90 1.27
CA GLY A 530 27.47 -38.02 0.94
C GLY A 530 26.52 -37.69 2.11
N HIS A 531 26.83 -38.13 3.33
CA HIS A 531 26.08 -37.80 4.55
C HIS A 531 26.84 -36.82 5.45
N THR A 532 26.15 -35.82 5.97
CA THR A 532 26.66 -34.71 6.83
C THR A 532 26.66 -35.02 8.34
N GLU A 533 25.77 -35.93 8.76
CA GLU A 533 25.58 -36.39 10.14
C GLU A 533 26.54 -37.54 10.49
N PRO A 534 26.77 -37.87 11.78
CA PRO A 534 27.59 -39.01 12.20
C PRO A 534 27.09 -40.35 11.62
N TYR A 535 27.68 -40.72 10.49
CA TYR A 535 27.23 -41.84 9.66
C TYR A 535 27.81 -43.16 10.17
N THR A 536 26.99 -44.22 10.09
CA THR A 536 27.38 -45.55 10.55
C THR A 536 27.34 -46.55 9.39
N THR A 537 28.46 -47.21 9.11
CA THR A 537 28.62 -48.10 7.93
C THR A 537 29.29 -49.42 8.30
N GLY A 538 28.75 -50.51 7.76
CA GLY A 538 29.29 -51.88 7.88
C GLY A 538 30.28 -52.25 6.78
N SER A 539 30.93 -51.27 6.12
CA SER A 539 31.91 -51.52 5.06
C SER A 539 33.20 -50.74 5.24
N LEU A 540 34.32 -51.40 4.94
CA LEU A 540 35.66 -51.10 5.48
C LEU A 540 36.38 -49.89 4.86
N GLY A 541 35.68 -49.01 4.15
CA GLY A 541 36.24 -47.89 3.42
C GLY A 541 35.19 -46.81 3.19
N VAL A 542 35.48 -45.60 3.68
CA VAL A 542 34.57 -44.43 3.62
C VAL A 542 35.27 -43.30 2.88
N SER A 543 34.53 -42.63 2.00
CA SER A 543 34.96 -41.47 1.21
C SER A 543 34.63 -40.18 1.96
N TYR A 544 35.65 -39.49 2.46
CA TYR A 544 35.53 -38.20 3.14
C TYR A 544 35.72 -37.02 2.17
N ASN A 545 34.90 -35.98 2.31
CA ASN A 545 34.95 -34.78 1.47
C ASN A 545 34.75 -33.49 2.29
N SER A 546 35.73 -32.57 2.24
CA SER A 546 35.67 -31.21 2.82
C SER A 546 36.74 -30.32 2.19
N LEU A 547 36.42 -29.02 2.04
CA LEU A 547 37.32 -27.98 1.55
C LEU A 547 38.04 -27.21 2.69
N ARG A 548 37.84 -27.61 3.96
CA ARG A 548 38.28 -26.86 5.16
C ARG A 548 39.17 -27.72 6.08
N GLU A 549 39.68 -27.12 7.16
CA GLU A 549 40.65 -27.75 8.07
C GLU A 549 39.94 -28.59 9.15
N ALA A 550 40.15 -29.91 9.20
CA ALA A 550 39.33 -30.82 10.01
C ALA A 550 40.10 -31.99 10.69
N THR A 551 39.53 -32.50 11.78
CA THR A 551 39.94 -33.73 12.46
C THR A 551 38.82 -34.76 12.39
N VAL A 552 39.17 -36.03 12.12
CA VAL A 552 38.22 -37.15 12.00
C VAL A 552 38.49 -38.19 13.09
N THR A 553 37.43 -38.58 13.80
CA THR A 553 37.45 -39.60 14.85
C THR A 553 36.57 -40.77 14.42
N VAL A 554 36.99 -42.00 14.72
CA VAL A 554 36.27 -43.21 14.34
C VAL A 554 36.08 -44.10 15.57
N SER A 555 34.86 -44.59 15.77
CA SER A 555 34.55 -45.51 16.87
C SER A 555 33.55 -46.58 16.48
N ALA A 556 33.56 -47.70 17.19
CA ALA A 556 32.58 -48.77 17.05
C ALA A 556 32.18 -49.31 18.43
N VAL A 557 30.91 -49.70 18.54
CA VAL A 557 30.28 -50.09 19.81
C VAL A 557 29.77 -51.53 19.72
N ASP A 558 30.11 -52.36 20.71
CA ASP A 558 29.64 -53.75 20.82
C ASP A 558 28.26 -53.84 21.47
N ASP A 559 27.58 -55.00 21.35
CA ASP A 559 26.19 -55.29 21.80
C ASP A 559 25.95 -55.20 23.34
N ARG A 560 26.97 -54.71 24.07
CA ARG A 560 27.14 -54.66 25.52
C ARG A 560 27.98 -53.45 25.95
N ASP A 561 27.87 -52.34 25.23
CA ASP A 561 28.44 -51.02 25.55
C ASP A 561 29.98 -50.95 25.65
N ASN A 562 30.71 -51.93 25.09
CA ASN A 562 32.16 -51.85 24.99
C ASN A 562 32.55 -51.10 23.70
N VAL A 563 32.95 -49.84 23.84
CA VAL A 563 33.41 -48.98 22.75
C VAL A 563 34.90 -49.19 22.46
N CYS A 564 35.26 -49.34 21.19
CA CYS A 564 36.64 -49.24 20.68
C CYS A 564 36.75 -48.01 19.77
N TYR A 565 37.81 -47.21 19.88
CA TYR A 565 37.96 -45.95 19.13
C TYR A 565 39.43 -45.62 18.77
N ASP A 566 39.60 -44.85 17.69
CA ASP A 566 40.88 -44.39 17.14
C ASP A 566 40.66 -43.05 16.39
N SER A 567 41.69 -42.23 16.13
CA SER A 567 41.49 -40.89 15.50
C SER A 567 42.70 -40.31 14.77
N PHE A 568 42.45 -39.42 13.78
CA PHE A 568 43.49 -38.70 13.04
C PHE A 568 43.08 -37.27 12.61
N THR A 569 44.07 -36.41 12.37
CA THR A 569 43.87 -34.99 12.00
C THR A 569 44.41 -34.72 10.60
N TYR A 570 43.73 -33.84 9.86
CA TYR A 570 44.13 -33.40 8.52
C TYR A 570 44.20 -31.87 8.36
N THR A 571 44.69 -31.36 7.22
CA THR A 571 45.03 -29.93 7.06
C THR A 571 44.98 -29.48 5.60
N PHE A 572 44.24 -28.41 5.31
CA PHE A 572 44.08 -27.79 3.98
C PHE A 572 44.42 -26.29 4.00
N THR A 573 44.42 -25.62 2.84
CA THR A 573 44.62 -24.17 2.72
C THR A 573 43.61 -23.63 1.70
N PRO A 574 42.79 -22.63 2.06
CA PRO A 574 41.61 -22.28 1.27
C PRO A 574 41.95 -21.52 -0.01
N VAL A 575 41.08 -21.71 -1.01
CA VAL A 575 40.94 -20.86 -2.21
C VAL A 575 39.82 -19.83 -1.93
N ILE A 576 39.81 -18.72 -2.66
CA ILE A 576 38.73 -17.71 -2.56
C ILE A 576 37.60 -18.16 -3.50
N GLU A 577 36.38 -18.22 -2.98
CA GLU A 577 35.18 -18.55 -3.76
C GLU A 577 34.78 -17.36 -4.68
N PRO A 578 34.33 -17.63 -5.91
CA PRO A 578 33.86 -16.58 -6.81
C PRO A 578 32.42 -16.14 -6.52
N VAL A 579 32.14 -14.88 -6.85
CA VAL A 579 30.80 -14.30 -7.00
C VAL A 579 30.49 -14.05 -8.47
N CYS A 580 29.21 -13.84 -8.82
CA CYS A 580 28.81 -13.46 -10.18
C CYS A 580 29.52 -12.18 -10.65
N ALA A 581 29.90 -12.13 -11.92
CA ALA A 581 30.56 -10.97 -12.53
C ALA A 581 29.86 -10.45 -13.79
N ASP A 582 29.15 -11.33 -14.52
CA ASP A 582 28.53 -11.02 -15.81
C ASP A 582 27.41 -12.05 -16.12
N LEU A 583 26.37 -11.64 -16.85
CA LEU A 583 25.28 -12.51 -17.32
C LEU A 583 25.01 -12.20 -18.79
N ASN A 584 25.37 -13.13 -19.67
CA ASN A 584 25.30 -12.94 -21.12
C ASN A 584 24.13 -13.73 -21.71
N ILE A 585 23.29 -13.08 -22.52
CA ILE A 585 22.34 -13.79 -23.38
C ILE A 585 23.07 -14.34 -24.62
N LEU A 586 22.98 -15.65 -24.83
CA LEU A 586 23.65 -16.38 -25.91
C LEU A 586 22.77 -16.53 -27.15
N THR A 587 21.48 -16.82 -26.94
CA THR A 587 20.44 -16.80 -28.00
C THR A 587 19.11 -16.29 -27.42
N PRO A 588 18.33 -15.48 -28.16
CA PRO A 588 18.73 -14.79 -29.39
C PRO A 588 19.85 -13.76 -29.12
N ARG A 589 20.47 -13.25 -30.19
CA ARG A 589 21.40 -12.12 -30.11
C ARG A 589 21.04 -11.14 -31.21
N GLY A 590 20.33 -10.07 -30.85
CA GLY A 590 20.06 -8.87 -31.65
C GLY A 590 19.69 -9.11 -33.12
N GLY A 591 18.42 -9.29 -33.40
CA GLY A 591 17.88 -9.39 -34.76
C GLY A 591 16.43 -9.86 -34.77
N GLU A 592 15.72 -9.56 -35.86
CA GLU A 592 14.32 -9.96 -36.08
C GLU A 592 14.11 -11.46 -35.87
N ILE A 593 13.02 -11.81 -35.18
CA ILE A 593 12.66 -13.19 -34.88
C ILE A 593 11.42 -13.55 -35.69
N ASN A 594 11.61 -14.40 -36.71
CA ASN A 594 10.49 -14.89 -37.51
C ASN A 594 9.47 -15.61 -36.58
N PRO A 595 8.16 -15.29 -36.63
CA PRO A 595 7.15 -15.88 -35.75
C PRO A 595 7.03 -17.41 -35.82
N ASP A 596 7.36 -18.06 -36.96
CA ASP A 596 7.47 -19.53 -37.08
C ASP A 596 8.51 -20.15 -36.12
N SER A 597 9.35 -19.33 -35.48
CA SER A 597 10.41 -19.76 -34.55
C SER A 597 9.90 -20.10 -33.15
N MET A 598 8.65 -19.77 -32.79
CA MET A 598 8.16 -19.95 -31.42
C MET A 598 7.91 -21.43 -31.05
N PRO A 599 8.24 -21.86 -29.81
CA PRO A 599 8.81 -21.09 -28.71
C PRO A 599 10.28 -20.69 -28.93
N LEU A 600 10.59 -19.43 -28.64
CA LEU A 600 11.94 -18.86 -28.68
C LEU A 600 12.78 -19.44 -27.54
N ASN A 601 13.81 -20.22 -27.86
CA ASN A 601 14.69 -20.78 -26.84
C ASN A 601 15.74 -19.75 -26.38
N ILE A 602 15.41 -19.02 -25.32
CA ILE A 602 16.30 -18.04 -24.67
C ILE A 602 17.37 -18.83 -23.89
N GLN A 603 18.64 -18.70 -24.30
CA GLN A 603 19.77 -19.36 -23.65
C GLN A 603 20.72 -18.32 -23.05
N VAL A 604 21.18 -18.56 -21.82
CA VAL A 604 22.08 -17.65 -21.09
C VAL A 604 23.38 -18.32 -20.64
N GLU A 605 24.41 -17.50 -20.38
CA GLU A 605 25.69 -17.88 -19.79
C GLU A 605 26.06 -16.87 -18.70
N MET A 606 26.12 -17.32 -17.45
CA MET A 606 26.64 -16.54 -16.34
C MET A 606 28.14 -16.78 -16.20
N ILE A 607 28.90 -15.72 -15.94
CA ILE A 607 30.36 -15.75 -15.81
C ILE A 607 30.74 -15.25 -14.42
N ASP A 608 31.63 -15.99 -13.77
CA ASP A 608 32.11 -15.71 -12.42
C ASP A 608 33.26 -14.67 -12.41
N THR A 609 33.65 -14.25 -11.20
CA THR A 609 34.76 -13.32 -10.98
C THR A 609 36.17 -13.87 -11.29
N ASN A 610 36.31 -15.15 -11.66
CA ASN A 610 37.52 -15.72 -12.25
C ASN A 610 37.50 -15.74 -13.79
N GLY A 611 36.31 -15.65 -14.40
CA GLY A 611 36.08 -15.80 -15.84
C GLY A 611 35.64 -17.20 -16.27
N ASP A 612 35.17 -18.04 -15.34
CA ASP A 612 34.62 -19.38 -15.61
C ASP A 612 33.07 -19.36 -15.63
N THR A 613 32.46 -20.23 -16.43
CA THR A 613 30.98 -20.35 -16.54
C THR A 613 30.38 -20.88 -15.23
N TRP A 614 29.38 -20.17 -14.69
CA TRP A 614 28.73 -20.44 -13.41
C TRP A 614 27.24 -20.77 -13.58
N ILE A 615 26.63 -21.40 -12.58
CA ILE A 615 25.24 -21.88 -12.61
C ILE A 615 24.58 -21.66 -11.25
N SER A 616 23.51 -20.87 -11.24
CA SER A 616 22.55 -20.64 -10.15
C SER A 616 21.13 -20.79 -10.69
N ASP A 617 20.12 -20.57 -9.85
CA ASP A 617 18.79 -20.27 -10.35
C ASP A 617 18.79 -18.90 -11.09
N VAL A 618 17.94 -18.81 -12.12
CA VAL A 618 17.78 -17.65 -13.02
C VAL A 618 16.29 -17.31 -13.11
N THR A 619 15.95 -16.04 -12.95
CA THR A 619 14.60 -15.51 -13.10
C THR A 619 14.47 -14.79 -14.45
N TYR A 620 13.48 -15.19 -15.23
CA TYR A 620 13.07 -14.61 -16.50
C TYR A 620 11.73 -13.89 -16.31
N ASP A 621 11.60 -12.70 -16.89
CA ASP A 621 10.47 -11.78 -16.73
C ASP A 621 10.31 -10.96 -18.03
N SER A 622 9.12 -10.47 -18.38
CA SER A 622 8.91 -9.68 -19.62
C SER A 622 7.88 -8.58 -19.43
N THR A 623 7.78 -7.70 -20.44
CA THR A 623 6.81 -6.61 -20.46
C THR A 623 5.44 -7.03 -21.00
N ASP A 624 5.34 -8.18 -21.68
CA ASP A 624 4.06 -8.73 -22.16
C ASP A 624 3.44 -9.65 -21.09
N SER A 625 2.45 -9.11 -20.37
CA SER A 625 1.66 -9.83 -19.36
C SER A 625 0.89 -11.07 -19.86
N SER A 626 0.78 -11.28 -21.18
CA SER A 626 0.18 -12.48 -21.78
C SER A 626 1.20 -13.61 -22.06
N SER A 627 2.49 -13.31 -21.98
CA SER A 627 3.57 -14.22 -22.38
C SER A 627 3.89 -15.31 -21.35
N THR A 628 4.66 -16.33 -21.78
CA THR A 628 5.02 -17.48 -20.93
C THR A 628 6.42 -18.03 -21.20
N PHE A 629 7.09 -18.52 -20.16
CA PHE A 629 8.32 -19.33 -20.24
C PHE A 629 7.99 -20.81 -20.01
N ASP A 630 8.21 -21.67 -21.02
CA ASP A 630 7.89 -23.10 -21.03
C ASP A 630 6.43 -23.43 -20.59
N GLY A 631 5.51 -22.50 -20.84
CA GLY A 631 4.10 -22.59 -20.45
C GLY A 631 3.78 -22.16 -19.01
N HIS A 632 4.72 -21.50 -18.32
CA HIS A 632 4.50 -20.80 -17.06
C HIS A 632 4.33 -19.30 -17.28
N SER A 633 3.36 -18.69 -16.59
CA SER A 633 3.22 -17.23 -16.52
C SER A 633 4.39 -16.58 -15.78
N GLU A 634 4.67 -15.33 -16.11
CA GLU A 634 5.79 -14.55 -15.56
C GLU A 634 5.50 -13.98 -14.16
N PRO A 635 6.54 -13.62 -13.37
CA PRO A 635 7.95 -13.97 -13.56
C PRO A 635 8.21 -15.47 -13.28
N TYR A 636 9.16 -16.06 -14.02
CA TYR A 636 9.49 -17.48 -13.95
C TYR A 636 10.94 -17.72 -13.51
N THR A 637 11.15 -18.54 -12.47
CA THR A 637 12.50 -18.86 -11.96
C THR A 637 12.83 -20.34 -12.15
N THR A 638 14.00 -20.64 -12.73
CA THR A 638 14.49 -22.01 -12.96
C THR A 638 16.02 -22.09 -12.95
N SER A 639 16.56 -23.28 -12.66
CA SER A 639 17.98 -23.62 -12.85
C SER A 639 18.36 -23.92 -14.31
N ASP A 640 17.37 -23.99 -15.21
CA ASP A 640 17.61 -24.20 -16.64
C ASP A 640 18.07 -22.88 -17.31
N LEU A 641 19.32 -22.87 -17.78
CA LEU A 641 19.92 -21.76 -18.55
C LEU A 641 19.39 -21.67 -20.00
N SER A 642 18.21 -22.22 -20.26
CA SER A 642 17.60 -22.38 -21.58
C SER A 642 16.08 -22.57 -21.42
N VAL A 643 15.28 -21.53 -21.70
CA VAL A 643 13.81 -21.56 -21.56
C VAL A 643 13.09 -21.26 -22.88
N GLY A 644 11.95 -21.92 -23.11
CA GLY A 644 11.11 -21.74 -24.29
C GLY A 644 10.07 -20.63 -24.11
N TYR A 645 10.38 -19.42 -24.59
CA TYR A 645 9.49 -18.26 -24.49
C TYR A 645 8.41 -18.23 -25.58
N GLN A 646 7.19 -17.82 -25.21
CA GLN A 646 6.07 -17.57 -26.13
C GLN A 646 5.32 -16.29 -25.75
N SER A 647 5.03 -15.45 -26.75
CA SER A 647 4.29 -14.19 -26.63
C SER A 647 3.48 -13.97 -27.93
N GLU A 648 2.40 -13.20 -27.85
CA GLU A 648 1.63 -12.75 -29.02
C GLU A 648 1.90 -11.27 -29.37
N GLN A 649 2.85 -10.59 -28.69
CA GLN A 649 3.15 -9.16 -28.82
C GLN A 649 4.66 -8.85 -28.76
N GLU A 650 5.06 -7.61 -29.03
CA GLU A 650 6.44 -7.16 -28.85
C GLU A 650 6.75 -7.01 -27.36
N ALA A 651 7.91 -7.50 -26.91
CA ALA A 651 8.24 -7.50 -25.49
C ALA A 651 9.74 -7.39 -25.20
N THR A 652 10.05 -6.84 -24.03
CA THR A 652 11.42 -6.78 -23.48
C THR A 652 11.58 -7.82 -22.39
N VAL A 653 12.25 -8.93 -22.72
CA VAL A 653 12.56 -9.98 -21.77
C VAL A 653 13.79 -9.58 -20.95
N THR A 654 13.62 -9.51 -19.64
CA THR A 654 14.68 -9.30 -18.64
C THR A 654 15.04 -10.62 -18.00
N VAL A 655 16.34 -10.88 -17.87
CA VAL A 655 16.88 -12.09 -17.24
C VAL A 655 17.81 -11.69 -16.11
N SER A 656 17.58 -12.25 -14.93
CA SER A 656 18.33 -11.92 -13.71
C SER A 656 18.73 -13.18 -12.94
N ALA A 657 19.84 -13.10 -12.22
CA ALA A 657 20.33 -14.15 -11.34
C ALA A 657 20.87 -13.56 -10.05
N ILE A 658 20.69 -14.27 -8.95
CA ILE A 658 21.09 -13.85 -7.60
C ILE A 658 22.04 -14.90 -7.04
N ASP A 659 23.20 -14.49 -6.53
CA ASP A 659 24.16 -15.41 -5.89
C ASP A 659 23.83 -15.68 -4.41
N ASP A 660 24.49 -16.70 -3.84
CA ASP A 660 24.35 -17.12 -2.43
C ASP A 660 24.70 -16.01 -1.41
N VAL A 661 25.17 -14.84 -1.88
CA VAL A 661 25.54 -13.66 -1.08
C VAL A 661 24.65 -12.44 -1.37
N ASN A 662 23.63 -12.59 -2.24
CA ASN A 662 22.70 -11.56 -2.73
C ASN A 662 23.32 -10.50 -3.68
N ASN A 663 24.37 -10.83 -4.43
CA ASN A 663 24.74 -10.03 -5.59
C ASN A 663 23.81 -10.39 -6.76
N VAL A 664 23.25 -9.38 -7.43
CA VAL A 664 22.36 -9.57 -8.58
C VAL A 664 23.10 -9.22 -9.87
N CYS A 665 23.09 -10.15 -10.83
CA CYS A 665 23.48 -9.92 -12.22
C CYS A 665 22.20 -9.91 -13.07
N PHE A 666 22.07 -8.96 -14.01
CA PHE A 666 20.92 -8.90 -14.92
C PHE A 666 21.35 -8.43 -16.32
N GLU A 667 20.59 -8.85 -17.32
CA GLU A 667 20.72 -8.50 -18.74
C GLU A 667 19.32 -8.52 -19.36
N SER A 668 19.06 -7.72 -20.39
CA SER A 668 17.75 -7.71 -21.06
C SER A 668 17.88 -7.65 -22.58
N PHE A 669 16.84 -8.10 -23.28
CA PHE A 669 16.71 -7.89 -24.72
C PHE A 669 15.24 -7.65 -25.10
N THR A 670 15.04 -6.69 -26.00
CA THR A 670 13.79 -6.52 -26.72
C THR A 670 13.85 -7.32 -28.01
N TYR A 671 12.73 -7.92 -28.41
CA TYR A 671 12.52 -8.38 -29.77
C TYR A 671 11.26 -7.72 -30.33
N THR A 672 11.32 -7.40 -31.61
CA THR A 672 10.20 -6.91 -32.41
C THR A 672 9.70 -8.03 -33.32
N PHE A 673 8.41 -8.00 -33.65
CA PHE A 673 7.84 -8.86 -34.68
C PHE A 673 7.85 -8.10 -36.01
N PRO A 674 8.25 -8.73 -37.14
CA PRO A 674 7.90 -8.18 -38.45
C PRO A 674 6.37 -8.14 -38.54
N GLY A 675 5.81 -6.97 -38.86
CA GLY A 675 4.36 -6.76 -38.92
C GLY A 675 3.68 -7.75 -39.87
N ASP A 676 2.62 -8.41 -39.38
CA ASP A 676 1.87 -9.42 -40.14
C ASP A 676 0.92 -8.69 -41.13
N ASP A 677 1.49 -8.26 -42.26
CA ASP A 677 0.87 -7.42 -43.30
C ASP A 677 -0.21 -8.18 -44.14
N ASP A 678 -0.84 -9.19 -43.53
CA ASP A 678 -1.72 -10.20 -44.12
C ASP A 678 -3.19 -9.70 -44.23
N ASP A 679 -3.39 -8.48 -44.73
CA ASP A 679 -4.71 -7.84 -44.97
C ASP A 679 -5.44 -8.42 -46.21
N ASP A 680 -5.33 -9.74 -46.42
CA ASP A 680 -5.66 -10.44 -47.66
C ASP A 680 -6.97 -11.27 -47.57
N ASP A 681 -8.10 -10.61 -47.25
CA ASP A 681 -9.46 -11.20 -47.23
C ASP A 681 -10.03 -11.52 -48.65
N ASP A 682 -9.17 -11.66 -49.68
CA ASP A 682 -9.57 -11.78 -51.09
C ASP A 682 -9.43 -13.22 -51.65
N ASN A 683 -10.31 -14.10 -51.17
CA ASN A 683 -10.45 -15.51 -51.56
C ASN A 683 -11.00 -15.71 -52.99
N ASP A 684 -10.25 -15.33 -54.03
CA ASP A 684 -10.62 -15.50 -55.45
C ASP A 684 -9.50 -16.22 -56.27
N ASP A 685 -9.75 -17.47 -56.66
CA ASP A 685 -8.79 -18.30 -57.43
C ASP A 685 -8.35 -17.63 -58.77
N ASN A 686 -7.04 -17.52 -59.05
CA ASN A 686 -6.30 -18.08 -60.22
C ASN A 686 -5.15 -17.21 -60.81
N ASP A 687 -4.20 -17.92 -61.45
CA ASP A 687 -3.25 -17.50 -62.50
C ASP A 687 -2.02 -16.65 -62.09
N ASP A 688 -1.02 -17.36 -61.54
CA ASP A 688 0.41 -17.31 -61.89
C ASP A 688 1.00 -15.97 -62.44
N ASN A 689 1.86 -15.30 -61.66
CA ASN A 689 3.27 -15.06 -62.06
C ASN A 689 4.15 -14.80 -60.84
N ASP A 690 5.34 -15.39 -60.88
CA ASP A 690 6.50 -15.07 -60.05
C ASP A 690 6.87 -13.56 -60.14
N ASP A 691 7.14 -12.93 -59.00
CA ASP A 691 8.30 -12.05 -58.79
C ASP A 691 8.71 -12.20 -57.30
N ASP A 692 9.84 -12.88 -57.04
CA ASP A 692 10.41 -13.09 -55.70
C ASP A 692 11.17 -11.81 -55.27
N ASP A 693 10.47 -10.74 -54.87
CA ASP A 693 11.09 -9.60 -54.20
C ASP A 693 11.25 -9.92 -52.70
N ASP A 694 12.38 -10.56 -52.34
CA ASP A 694 12.93 -10.54 -50.99
C ASP A 694 13.23 -9.08 -50.62
N ASP A 695 12.23 -8.34 -50.12
CA ASP A 695 12.37 -6.91 -49.86
C ASP A 695 13.27 -6.69 -48.64
N ILE A 696 14.56 -6.45 -48.92
CA ILE A 696 15.53 -6.00 -47.93
C ILE A 696 15.19 -4.55 -47.63
N THR A 697 14.21 -4.36 -46.75
CA THR A 697 13.86 -3.08 -46.16
C THR A 697 15.13 -2.37 -45.74
N GLY A 698 15.31 -1.14 -46.23
CA GLY A 698 16.31 -0.28 -45.63
C GLY A 698 15.87 0.02 -44.20
N VAL A 699 16.76 -0.23 -43.26
CA VAL A 699 16.68 0.47 -41.97
C VAL A 699 17.11 1.90 -42.27
N VAL A 700 16.13 2.80 -42.39
CA VAL A 700 16.35 4.25 -42.35
C VAL A 700 16.83 4.61 -40.95
N GLY A 701 17.65 5.65 -40.83
CA GLY A 701 18.00 6.21 -39.54
C GLY A 701 16.80 6.61 -38.67
N ASN A 702 16.93 6.50 -37.34
CA ASN A 702 15.87 6.84 -36.40
C ASN A 702 15.60 8.36 -36.40
N LEU A 703 14.33 8.78 -36.40
CA LEU A 703 13.92 10.18 -36.25
C LEU A 703 13.13 10.37 -34.95
N SER A 704 13.50 11.38 -34.18
CA SER A 704 12.76 11.83 -32.98
C SER A 704 12.47 13.32 -33.08
N LYS A 705 11.38 13.78 -32.46
CA LYS A 705 10.95 15.18 -32.53
C LYS A 705 10.62 15.71 -31.14
N TYR A 706 11.39 16.70 -30.71
CA TYR A 706 11.22 17.34 -29.40
C TYR A 706 10.71 18.75 -29.57
N ILE A 707 9.68 19.09 -28.82
CA ILE A 707 9.18 20.46 -28.66
C ILE A 707 9.59 21.01 -27.28
N PHE A 708 9.83 22.30 -27.17
CA PHE A 708 10.03 23.03 -25.91
C PHE A 708 9.40 24.42 -26.06
N THR A 709 8.88 25.03 -25.01
CA THR A 709 8.33 26.40 -25.08
C THR A 709 9.17 27.37 -24.26
N PHE A 710 9.12 28.66 -24.59
CA PHE A 710 10.00 29.68 -24.01
C PHE A 710 9.85 29.84 -22.48
N ASN A 711 8.73 29.41 -21.91
CA ASN A 711 8.36 29.73 -20.53
C ASN A 711 8.90 28.68 -19.54
N PHE A 712 9.25 27.46 -19.99
CA PHE A 712 9.68 26.35 -19.12
C PHE A 712 11.17 26.02 -19.28
N ILE A 713 12.00 26.95 -18.79
CA ILE A 713 13.47 26.87 -18.86
C ILE A 713 14.05 26.02 -17.69
N TYR A 714 13.21 25.45 -16.83
CA TYR A 714 13.67 24.71 -15.64
C TYR A 714 14.12 23.27 -15.95
N GLU A 715 15.33 22.93 -15.50
CA GLU A 715 15.89 21.58 -15.30
C GLU A 715 15.41 20.43 -16.21
N LYS A 716 15.73 20.54 -17.51
CA LYS A 716 15.69 19.52 -18.60
C LYS A 716 16.13 18.07 -18.26
N ASN A 717 16.65 17.81 -17.07
CA ASN A 717 17.13 16.49 -16.63
C ASN A 717 16.04 15.63 -15.96
N GLN A 718 14.78 16.06 -15.92
CA GLN A 718 13.66 15.31 -15.35
C GLN A 718 12.55 14.97 -16.36
N TYR A 719 12.70 15.29 -17.65
CA TYR A 719 11.65 15.09 -18.66
C TYR A 719 12.09 14.09 -19.71
N SER A 720 11.42 12.93 -19.67
CA SER A 720 11.38 11.92 -20.72
C SER A 720 10.00 11.83 -21.38
N ASP A 721 9.11 12.80 -21.11
CA ASP A 721 7.76 12.88 -21.64
C ASP A 721 7.85 13.27 -23.13
N GLU A 722 7.93 12.27 -24.00
CA GLU A 722 8.18 12.47 -25.43
C GLU A 722 6.92 12.93 -26.17
N GLY A 723 6.75 14.25 -26.26
CA GLY A 723 6.02 14.85 -27.39
C GLY A 723 4.92 15.85 -27.05
N VAL A 724 4.50 16.03 -25.80
CA VAL A 724 3.43 16.99 -25.44
C VAL A 724 3.96 18.14 -24.58
N PHE A 725 3.80 19.39 -25.05
CA PHE A 725 4.21 20.60 -24.31
C PHE A 725 3.12 21.67 -24.27
N PHE A 726 3.07 22.41 -23.16
CA PHE A 726 2.06 23.44 -22.90
C PHE A 726 2.51 24.85 -23.34
N SER A 727 1.56 25.78 -23.51
CA SER A 727 1.79 27.13 -24.05
C SER A 727 0.65 28.09 -23.71
N HIS A 728 0.92 29.38 -23.76
CA HIS A 728 -0.07 30.47 -23.80
C HIS A 728 -0.21 31.02 -25.24
N ASP A 729 -1.22 31.86 -25.52
CA ASP A 729 -1.24 32.69 -26.74
C ASP A 729 -0.01 33.60 -26.84
N GLN A 730 0.45 33.84 -28.07
CA GLN A 730 1.62 34.66 -28.43
C GLN A 730 3.00 34.15 -27.96
N ASP A 731 3.09 32.89 -27.51
CA ASP A 731 4.35 32.24 -27.13
C ASP A 731 5.26 31.89 -28.32
N TYR A 732 6.51 31.56 -27.98
CA TYR A 732 7.53 31.06 -28.91
C TYR A 732 7.94 29.65 -28.51
N VAL A 733 7.96 28.76 -29.50
CA VAL A 733 8.13 27.32 -29.32
C VAL A 733 9.30 26.81 -30.16
N PHE A 734 10.22 26.09 -29.53
CA PHE A 734 11.34 25.44 -30.19
C PHE A 734 10.93 24.05 -30.61
N TYR A 735 11.17 23.70 -31.86
CA TYR A 735 11.17 22.31 -32.28
C TYR A 735 12.61 21.89 -32.58
N THR A 736 12.96 20.66 -32.21
CA THR A 736 14.25 20.02 -32.45
C THR A 736 13.97 18.67 -33.08
N LEU A 737 14.25 18.55 -34.37
CA LEU A 737 14.38 17.25 -35.01
C LEU A 737 15.71 16.64 -34.57
N GLU A 738 15.74 15.34 -34.32
CA GLU A 738 16.93 14.57 -33.97
C GLU A 738 16.96 13.30 -34.80
N TYR A 739 18.08 13.01 -35.44
CA TYR A 739 18.19 11.95 -36.42
C TYR A 739 19.51 11.18 -36.28
N GLU A 740 19.40 9.88 -36.11
CA GLU A 740 20.51 8.93 -36.05
C GLU A 740 20.65 8.27 -37.43
N PRO A 741 21.56 8.72 -38.32
CA PRO A 741 21.58 8.28 -39.71
C PRO A 741 22.07 6.84 -39.87
N ASP A 742 21.51 6.10 -40.84
CA ASP A 742 22.16 4.85 -41.27
C ASP A 742 23.50 5.19 -41.98
N PRO A 743 24.58 4.42 -41.76
CA PRO A 743 25.87 4.61 -42.44
C PRO A 743 25.84 4.58 -43.99
N LYS A 744 24.70 4.23 -44.61
CA LYS A 744 24.42 4.32 -46.05
C LYS A 744 23.93 5.70 -46.49
N ASP A 745 23.39 6.53 -45.59
CA ASP A 745 22.72 7.79 -45.92
C ASP A 745 23.70 8.90 -46.31
N THR A 746 24.12 8.91 -47.57
CA THR A 746 24.96 9.97 -48.14
C THR A 746 24.31 11.35 -48.14
N THR A 747 22.98 11.41 -48.12
CA THR A 747 22.14 12.60 -48.14
C THR A 747 20.83 12.27 -47.42
N VAL A 748 20.36 13.18 -46.55
CA VAL A 748 19.07 13.06 -45.82
C VAL A 748 18.25 14.31 -46.07
N THR A 749 16.97 14.16 -46.44
CA THR A 749 16.05 15.27 -46.68
C THR A 749 15.01 15.35 -45.56
N PHE A 750 15.10 16.40 -44.75
CA PHE A 750 14.11 16.71 -43.72
C PHE A 750 13.00 17.59 -44.29
N THR A 751 11.75 17.25 -43.99
CA THR A 751 10.58 18.12 -44.18
C THR A 751 9.75 18.16 -42.90
N ASP A 752 8.92 19.18 -42.76
CA ASP A 752 8.12 19.44 -41.57
C ASP A 752 6.86 20.19 -41.99
N GLU A 753 5.72 19.92 -41.35
CA GLU A 753 4.45 20.57 -41.73
C GLU A 753 4.50 22.08 -41.55
N MET A 754 5.17 22.58 -40.51
CA MET A 754 5.35 24.02 -40.27
C MET A 754 6.28 24.69 -41.29
N TRP A 755 7.12 23.92 -41.98
CA TRP A 755 7.98 24.41 -43.07
C TRP A 755 7.24 24.39 -44.42
N THR A 756 6.29 23.47 -44.59
CA THR A 756 5.66 23.16 -45.89
C THR A 756 4.29 23.81 -46.09
N ASP A 757 3.44 23.95 -45.07
CA ASP A 757 2.22 24.77 -45.18
C ASP A 757 2.54 26.26 -44.96
N ALA A 758 2.19 27.08 -45.97
CA ALA A 758 2.28 28.53 -45.90
C ALA A 758 1.24 29.17 -44.94
N ALA A 759 0.30 28.38 -44.39
CA ALA A 759 -0.55 28.77 -43.27
C ALA A 759 0.11 28.54 -41.89
N GLY A 760 1.12 27.66 -41.81
CA GLY A 760 1.57 27.03 -40.57
C GLY A 760 0.72 25.83 -40.17
N LEU A 761 1.05 25.21 -39.04
CA LEU A 761 0.22 24.20 -38.39
C LEU A 761 -1.14 24.81 -38.04
N ARG A 762 -2.21 24.01 -38.04
CA ARG A 762 -3.53 24.43 -37.55
C ARG A 762 -3.69 24.03 -36.09
N GLY A 763 -4.41 24.86 -35.34
CA GLY A 763 -4.89 24.45 -34.03
C GLY A 763 -6.17 23.62 -34.17
N TYR A 764 -6.39 22.71 -33.22
CA TYR A 764 -7.62 21.95 -33.05
C TYR A 764 -8.14 22.20 -31.64
N LEU A 765 -9.44 22.49 -31.50
CA LEU A 765 -10.06 22.60 -30.16
C LEU A 765 -10.30 21.21 -29.56
N GLY A 766 -10.76 21.13 -28.30
CA GLY A 766 -11.00 19.85 -27.61
C GLY A 766 -11.94 18.90 -28.37
N ASP A 767 -12.91 19.43 -29.11
CA ASP A 767 -13.84 18.67 -29.98
C ASP A 767 -13.21 18.17 -31.31
N ARG A 768 -11.91 18.41 -31.50
CA ARG A 768 -11.12 18.20 -32.74
C ARG A 768 -11.61 19.02 -33.95
N SER A 769 -12.34 20.12 -33.76
CA SER A 769 -12.65 21.08 -34.84
C SER A 769 -11.42 21.93 -35.22
N GLU A 770 -11.29 22.32 -36.50
CA GLU A 770 -10.26 23.28 -36.91
C GLU A 770 -10.53 24.65 -36.28
N SER A 771 -9.64 25.05 -35.36
CA SER A 771 -9.62 26.37 -34.74
C SER A 771 -9.28 27.49 -35.75
N GLY A 772 -9.30 28.74 -35.28
CA GLY A 772 -8.70 29.86 -36.00
C GLY A 772 -7.17 29.97 -35.84
N GLY A 773 -6.56 29.19 -34.95
CA GLY A 773 -5.18 29.34 -34.50
C GLY A 773 -4.17 28.70 -35.45
N SER A 774 -2.90 29.10 -35.31
CA SER A 774 -1.81 28.51 -36.11
C SER A 774 -0.41 28.76 -35.56
N VAL A 775 0.41 27.71 -35.47
CA VAL A 775 1.85 27.81 -35.20
C VAL A 775 2.60 27.96 -36.53
N LYS A 776 3.40 29.03 -36.66
CA LYS A 776 4.13 29.37 -37.90
C LYS A 776 5.61 29.50 -37.64
N LEU A 777 6.44 29.03 -38.57
CA LEU A 777 7.89 29.22 -38.55
C LEU A 777 8.22 30.72 -38.48
N ASP A 778 8.79 31.20 -37.38
CA ASP A 778 9.21 32.61 -37.32
C ASP A 778 10.48 32.81 -38.15
N THR A 779 10.38 33.76 -39.08
CA THR A 779 11.44 34.17 -39.99
C THR A 779 11.91 35.60 -39.73
N SER A 780 11.17 36.40 -38.93
CA SER A 780 11.62 37.69 -38.40
C SER A 780 10.65 38.28 -37.36
N LEU A 781 11.10 38.40 -36.11
CA LEU A 781 10.53 39.34 -35.13
C LEU A 781 10.44 40.75 -35.74
N SER A 782 9.25 41.38 -35.69
CA SER A 782 9.16 42.79 -36.05
C SER A 782 9.77 43.66 -34.94
N PRO A 783 10.09 44.94 -35.23
CA PRO A 783 10.50 45.91 -34.21
C PRO A 783 9.44 46.21 -33.14
N THR A 784 8.23 45.62 -33.23
CA THR A 784 7.18 45.69 -32.21
C THR A 784 7.26 44.48 -31.28
N GLU A 785 7.32 43.24 -31.80
CA GLU A 785 7.52 42.06 -30.94
C GLU A 785 8.87 42.13 -30.21
N GLN A 786 9.93 42.56 -30.90
CA GLN A 786 11.25 42.81 -30.29
C GLN A 786 11.26 43.93 -29.22
N ALA A 787 10.17 44.70 -29.10
CA ALA A 787 9.97 45.66 -28.01
C ALA A 787 9.00 45.15 -26.92
N ALA A 788 8.16 44.16 -27.22
CA ALA A 788 7.31 43.45 -26.26
C ALA A 788 8.12 42.41 -25.47
N LEU A 789 8.96 41.63 -26.15
CA LEU A 789 9.91 40.65 -25.60
C LEU A 789 11.09 41.29 -24.83
N GLY A 790 11.01 42.59 -24.50
CA GLY A 790 11.93 43.30 -23.62
C GLY A 790 13.38 43.35 -24.13
N THR A 791 14.22 42.47 -23.59
CA THR A 791 15.65 42.35 -23.94
C THR A 791 16.00 41.09 -24.73
N TYR A 792 15.04 40.18 -24.93
CA TYR A 792 15.30 38.92 -25.63
C TYR A 792 15.40 39.17 -27.15
N THR A 793 16.58 38.89 -27.71
CA THR A 793 16.75 38.74 -29.16
C THR A 793 16.29 37.33 -29.57
N TYR A 794 16.00 37.11 -30.86
CA TYR A 794 15.76 35.77 -31.41
C TYR A 794 16.90 34.79 -31.05
N SER A 795 18.12 35.29 -30.98
CA SER A 795 19.30 34.52 -30.60
C SER A 795 19.44 34.31 -29.08
N SER A 796 18.85 35.18 -28.25
CA SER A 796 18.62 34.91 -26.82
C SER A 796 17.56 33.83 -26.62
N ILE A 797 16.54 33.82 -27.47
CA ILE A 797 15.50 32.78 -27.52
C ILE A 797 16.18 31.44 -27.87
N LEU A 798 16.91 31.33 -28.99
CA LEU A 798 17.66 30.11 -29.34
C LEU A 798 18.65 29.62 -28.26
N LYS A 799 19.32 30.52 -27.53
CA LYS A 799 20.20 30.17 -26.40
C LYS A 799 19.47 29.48 -25.24
N LEU A 800 18.25 29.91 -24.90
CA LEU A 800 17.58 29.45 -23.69
C LEU A 800 17.13 27.97 -23.79
N GLY A 801 16.87 27.46 -24.99
CA GLY A 801 16.63 26.03 -25.20
C GLY A 801 17.90 25.15 -25.17
N LEU A 802 19.11 25.73 -25.12
CA LEU A 802 20.38 25.00 -25.26
C LEU A 802 21.09 24.72 -23.92
N THR A 803 20.80 25.46 -22.85
CA THR A 803 21.49 25.34 -21.56
C THR A 803 20.52 25.26 -20.38
N ASN A 804 20.70 24.27 -19.50
CA ASN A 804 19.91 24.10 -18.26
C ASN A 804 20.28 25.12 -17.16
N ASP A 805 21.32 25.92 -17.36
CA ASP A 805 22.08 26.58 -16.29
C ASP A 805 22.19 28.10 -16.53
N ALA A 806 22.34 28.87 -15.44
CA ALA A 806 22.32 30.34 -15.51
C ALA A 806 23.56 30.98 -16.18
N GLU A 807 24.51 30.19 -16.69
CA GLU A 807 25.67 30.64 -17.45
C GLU A 807 25.38 30.80 -18.96
N ILE A 808 24.44 31.71 -19.29
CA ILE A 808 24.03 32.14 -20.66
C ILE A 808 25.20 32.79 -21.46
N GLY A 809 26.44 32.67 -20.99
CA GLY A 809 27.62 33.40 -21.46
C GLY A 809 28.63 32.63 -22.31
N THR A 810 28.47 31.31 -22.51
CA THR A 810 29.51 30.48 -23.14
C THR A 810 29.04 29.47 -24.20
N ASP A 811 27.74 29.32 -24.46
CA ASP A 811 27.27 28.45 -25.53
C ASP A 811 27.66 28.97 -26.92
N ALA A 812 28.39 28.12 -27.67
CA ALA A 812 28.87 28.41 -29.00
C ALA A 812 27.78 28.30 -30.08
N LEU A 813 26.77 27.44 -29.90
CA LEU A 813 25.66 27.27 -30.85
C LEU A 813 24.78 28.53 -30.86
N GLY A 814 24.35 28.97 -29.68
CA GLY A 814 23.62 30.20 -29.48
C GLY A 814 24.42 31.44 -29.86
N GLN A 815 25.73 31.49 -29.61
CA GLN A 815 26.57 32.59 -30.13
C GLN A 815 26.68 32.54 -31.67
N TYR A 816 26.75 31.36 -32.29
CA TYR A 816 26.77 31.25 -33.75
C TYR A 816 25.44 31.76 -34.36
N ALA A 817 24.31 31.50 -33.69
CA ALA A 817 23.01 32.08 -34.07
C ALA A 817 22.94 33.61 -33.86
N ASP A 818 23.51 34.16 -32.76
CA ASP A 818 23.71 35.62 -32.55
C ASP A 818 24.47 36.22 -33.75
N ASP A 819 25.70 35.74 -33.99
CA ASP A 819 26.67 36.38 -34.87
C ASP A 819 26.29 36.29 -36.36
N ASN A 820 25.45 35.32 -36.74
CA ASN A 820 24.95 35.14 -38.11
C ASN A 820 23.46 35.53 -38.31
N ASN A 821 22.72 35.85 -37.25
CA ASN A 821 21.27 36.16 -37.28
C ASN A 821 20.46 35.02 -37.95
N LEU A 822 20.64 33.79 -37.47
CA LEU A 822 19.93 32.62 -37.98
C LEU A 822 18.59 32.42 -37.26
N ASN A 823 17.57 31.95 -37.98
CA ASN A 823 16.27 31.56 -37.41
C ASN A 823 16.10 30.03 -37.23
N TRP A 824 17.13 29.27 -37.62
CA TRP A 824 17.26 27.83 -37.38
C TRP A 824 18.74 27.46 -37.33
N ILE A 825 19.09 26.29 -36.81
CA ILE A 825 20.46 25.78 -36.77
C ILE A 825 20.49 24.25 -36.89
N ALA A 826 21.40 23.73 -37.71
CA ALA A 826 21.76 22.32 -37.72
C ALA A 826 23.10 22.12 -36.99
N TYR A 827 23.18 21.10 -36.14
CA TYR A 827 24.35 20.74 -35.36
C TYR A 827 24.37 19.24 -35.11
N THR A 828 25.55 18.64 -34.95
CA THR A 828 25.69 17.27 -34.49
C THR A 828 25.71 17.22 -32.96
N LYS A 829 25.42 16.06 -32.37
CA LYS A 829 25.64 15.78 -30.95
C LYS A 829 26.28 14.41 -30.79
N ASP A 830 27.42 14.36 -30.11
CA ASP A 830 28.13 13.14 -29.72
C ASP A 830 27.68 12.70 -28.32
N TYR A 831 27.06 11.51 -28.23
CA TYR A 831 26.60 10.91 -26.98
C TYR A 831 27.69 10.15 -26.20
N SER A 832 28.82 9.83 -26.83
CA SER A 832 29.97 9.18 -26.18
C SER A 832 30.71 10.13 -25.22
N LEU A 833 30.58 11.45 -25.45
CA LEU A 833 31.21 12.49 -24.66
C LEU A 833 30.36 12.88 -23.44
N PRO A 834 30.96 13.05 -22.24
CA PRO A 834 30.21 13.47 -21.05
C PRO A 834 29.57 14.85 -21.25
N GLN A 835 28.29 15.00 -20.89
CA GLN A 835 27.51 16.26 -21.00
C GLN A 835 28.21 17.52 -20.46
N SER A 836 29.15 17.37 -19.53
CA SER A 836 29.95 18.46 -18.96
C SER A 836 31.05 19.01 -19.89
N ASP A 837 31.32 18.39 -21.04
CA ASP A 837 32.29 18.88 -22.03
C ASP A 837 31.56 19.75 -23.08
N PRO A 838 31.90 21.05 -23.21
CA PRO A 838 31.27 21.95 -24.19
C PRO A 838 31.64 21.67 -25.66
N ASN A 839 32.46 20.64 -25.93
CA ASN A 839 32.73 20.13 -27.28
C ASN A 839 31.80 18.95 -27.66
N THR A 840 30.69 18.74 -26.95
CA THR A 840 29.64 17.72 -27.23
C THR A 840 28.80 18.00 -28.48
N TYR A 841 28.99 19.16 -29.13
CA TYR A 841 28.24 19.58 -30.31
C TYR A 841 29.16 20.24 -31.34
N ASP A 842 29.03 19.86 -32.61
CA ASP A 842 29.68 20.53 -33.74
C ASP A 842 28.62 21.15 -34.68
N ILE A 843 28.90 22.34 -35.21
CA ILE A 843 27.95 23.06 -36.09
C ILE A 843 27.99 22.42 -37.49
N VAL A 844 26.83 22.10 -38.04
CA VAL A 844 26.72 21.70 -39.46
C VAL A 844 26.74 22.97 -40.31
N TYR A 845 27.77 23.12 -41.15
CA TYR A 845 27.98 24.32 -41.97
C TYR A 845 27.37 24.18 -43.39
N GLU A 846 27.29 25.29 -44.13
CA GLU A 846 26.89 25.28 -45.55
C GLU A 846 27.84 24.39 -46.39
N CYS A 847 27.29 23.56 -47.27
CA CYS A 847 28.07 22.74 -48.21
C CYS A 847 28.79 23.59 -49.28
N GLU A 848 30.09 23.34 -49.50
CA GLU A 848 30.79 23.86 -50.67
C GLU A 848 30.47 22.99 -51.90
N TYR A 849 29.93 23.60 -52.96
CA TYR A 849 29.79 22.98 -54.29
C TYR A 849 30.78 23.60 -55.29
N ASP A 850 31.30 22.78 -56.21
CA ASP A 850 32.28 23.22 -57.20
C ASP A 850 31.64 24.04 -58.36
N ALA A 851 32.47 24.51 -59.30
CA ALA A 851 32.01 25.33 -60.43
C ALA A 851 31.18 24.55 -61.48
N GLU A 852 31.11 23.23 -61.34
CA GLU A 852 30.35 22.31 -62.15
C GLU A 852 29.05 21.84 -61.43
N GLY A 853 28.90 22.15 -60.14
CA GLY A 853 27.73 21.83 -59.30
C GLY A 853 27.85 20.51 -58.54
N VAL A 854 29.07 20.02 -58.30
CA VAL A 854 29.34 18.79 -57.53
C VAL A 854 29.71 19.13 -56.09
N LEU A 855 29.19 18.37 -55.13
CA LEU A 855 29.54 18.50 -53.71
C LEU A 855 31.07 18.36 -53.52
N ALA A 856 31.68 19.33 -52.85
CA ALA A 856 33.12 19.40 -52.58
C ALA A 856 33.46 19.24 -51.09
N SER A 857 32.49 19.45 -50.19
CA SER A 857 32.59 19.08 -48.77
C SER A 857 32.77 17.57 -48.60
N THR A 858 33.73 17.18 -47.74
CA THR A 858 33.93 15.78 -47.30
C THR A 858 33.32 15.47 -45.94
N ASP A 859 32.94 16.53 -45.24
CA ASP A 859 32.48 16.53 -43.85
C ASP A 859 30.97 16.82 -43.87
N ILE A 860 30.24 16.52 -42.80
CA ILE A 860 28.79 16.77 -42.75
C ILE A 860 28.45 18.25 -42.94
N CYS A 861 27.50 18.54 -43.81
CA CYS A 861 27.10 19.91 -44.18
C CYS A 861 25.63 19.97 -44.61
N PHE A 862 25.04 21.17 -44.70
CA PHE A 862 23.68 21.35 -45.25
C PHE A 862 23.72 22.07 -46.60
N ASP A 863 22.83 21.71 -47.54
CA ASP A 863 22.73 22.41 -48.82
C ASP A 863 22.15 23.82 -48.61
N PRO A 864 22.90 24.92 -48.86
CA PRO A 864 22.41 26.29 -48.72
C PRO A 864 21.35 26.69 -49.76
N SER A 865 20.99 25.80 -50.70
CA SER A 865 19.78 25.94 -51.53
C SER A 865 18.49 25.57 -50.77
N THR A 866 18.62 24.88 -49.63
CA THR A 866 17.55 24.39 -48.76
C THR A 866 17.51 25.14 -47.42
N SER A 867 16.35 25.16 -46.77
CA SER A 867 16.10 25.77 -45.45
C SER A 867 14.65 25.48 -45.03
N PRO A 868 14.28 25.61 -43.73
CA PRO A 868 12.89 25.55 -43.30
C PRO A 868 11.97 26.51 -44.09
N SER A 869 12.45 27.72 -44.42
CA SER A 869 11.72 28.69 -45.25
C SER A 869 11.64 28.35 -46.75
N ALA A 870 12.20 27.22 -47.17
CA ALA A 870 12.07 26.62 -48.49
C ALA A 870 11.24 25.31 -48.48
N GLY A 871 10.75 24.88 -47.31
CA GLY A 871 9.96 23.65 -47.13
C GLY A 871 10.77 22.39 -46.80
N GLN A 872 12.10 22.44 -46.88
CA GLN A 872 12.97 21.28 -46.62
C GLN A 872 14.37 21.71 -46.19
N VAL A 873 15.06 20.87 -45.41
CA VAL A 873 16.51 20.98 -45.13
C VAL A 873 17.19 19.71 -45.60
N VAL A 874 18.22 19.83 -46.43
CA VAL A 874 19.00 18.68 -46.90
C VAL A 874 20.37 18.66 -46.22
N ILE A 875 20.69 17.55 -45.57
CA ILE A 875 21.98 17.29 -44.92
C ILE A 875 22.76 16.31 -45.80
N GLU A 876 23.96 16.71 -46.21
CA GLU A 876 24.86 15.94 -47.06
C GLU A 876 25.99 15.33 -46.22
N ASN A 877 26.49 14.17 -46.63
CA ASN A 877 27.45 13.33 -45.92
C ASN A 877 26.96 12.83 -44.54
N ALA A 878 25.66 12.62 -44.32
CA ALA A 878 25.11 12.23 -43.00
C ALA A 878 25.69 10.90 -42.47
N GLY A 879 25.75 9.85 -43.29
CA GLY A 879 26.42 8.57 -43.02
C GLY A 879 27.95 8.63 -42.91
N THR A 880 28.53 9.81 -42.67
CA THR A 880 29.92 9.94 -42.18
C THR A 880 30.01 10.07 -40.66
N LEU A 881 28.87 10.24 -39.97
CA LEU A 881 28.77 10.21 -38.52
C LEU A 881 29.04 8.81 -37.94
N GLN A 882 29.45 8.80 -36.68
CA GLN A 882 29.62 7.59 -35.86
C GLN A 882 28.28 7.13 -35.27
N SER A 883 28.19 5.89 -34.80
CA SER A 883 26.96 5.27 -34.25
C SER A 883 26.55 5.80 -32.86
N ASP A 884 27.14 6.90 -32.43
CA ASP A 884 26.90 7.67 -31.21
C ASP A 884 26.76 9.18 -31.51
N GLU A 885 26.76 9.56 -32.80
CA GLU A 885 26.64 10.93 -33.29
C GLU A 885 25.31 11.13 -34.05
N VAL A 886 24.44 11.99 -33.52
CA VAL A 886 23.15 12.34 -34.18
C VAL A 886 23.20 13.70 -34.85
N VAL A 887 22.40 13.89 -35.90
CA VAL A 887 22.07 15.19 -36.47
C VAL A 887 20.91 15.80 -35.71
N ARG A 888 21.00 17.09 -35.33
CA ARG A 888 19.90 17.84 -34.73
C ARG A 888 19.61 19.11 -35.53
N ILE A 889 18.35 19.32 -35.89
CA ILE A 889 17.87 20.53 -36.57
C ILE A 889 16.89 21.26 -35.65
N ARG A 890 17.25 22.47 -35.22
CA ARG A 890 16.44 23.30 -34.33
C ARG A 890 15.91 24.54 -35.04
N TYR A 891 14.63 24.82 -34.88
CA TYR A 891 13.94 26.00 -35.41
C TYR A 891 12.89 26.52 -34.42
N VAL A 892 12.35 27.73 -34.62
CA VAL A 892 11.35 28.34 -33.73
C VAL A 892 10.03 28.57 -34.47
N GLY A 893 8.96 27.99 -33.94
CA GLY A 893 7.58 28.37 -34.24
C GLY A 893 7.12 29.53 -33.35
N ARG A 894 6.28 30.40 -33.90
CA ARG A 894 5.47 31.37 -33.16
C ARG A 894 4.05 30.83 -33.07
N VAL A 895 3.47 30.90 -31.88
CA VAL A 895 2.05 30.61 -31.64
C VAL A 895 1.23 31.87 -31.95
N ASP A 896 0.25 31.75 -32.86
CA ASP A 896 -0.87 32.68 -32.95
C ASP A 896 -2.13 31.89 -32.56
N SER A 897 -2.57 31.96 -31.31
CA SER A 897 -3.71 31.17 -30.83
C SER A 897 -5.05 31.79 -31.27
N HIS A 898 -6.12 31.00 -31.25
CA HIS A 898 -7.50 31.49 -31.32
C HIS A 898 -8.36 31.02 -30.14
N LEU A 899 -7.72 30.56 -29.06
CA LEU A 899 -8.38 30.18 -27.83
C LEU A 899 -8.99 31.41 -27.15
N GLU A 900 -10.33 31.50 -27.15
CA GLU A 900 -11.07 32.51 -26.40
C GLU A 900 -11.39 31.91 -25.01
N CYS A 901 -10.67 32.32 -23.96
CA CYS A 901 -10.83 31.75 -22.60
C CYS A 901 -12.22 32.00 -21.97
N ASP A 902 -12.97 32.95 -22.51
CA ASP A 902 -14.34 33.31 -22.15
C ASP A 902 -15.41 32.46 -22.92
N SER A 903 -15.03 31.36 -23.59
CA SER A 903 -15.83 30.69 -24.63
C SER A 903 -16.55 29.40 -24.22
N ALA A 904 -17.86 29.51 -24.00
CA ALA A 904 -18.82 28.41 -23.82
C ALA A 904 -18.93 27.41 -24.99
N GLU A 905 -18.19 27.59 -26.10
CA GLU A 905 -18.19 26.66 -27.26
C GLU A 905 -17.00 25.66 -27.25
N ASP A 906 -16.05 25.74 -26.30
CA ASP A 906 -14.98 24.76 -26.09
C ASP A 906 -14.98 24.29 -24.62
N GLU A 907 -15.53 23.11 -24.36
CA GLU A 907 -15.71 22.53 -23.01
C GLU A 907 -14.40 22.36 -22.23
N CYS A 908 -13.26 22.33 -22.93
CA CYS A 908 -11.94 22.09 -22.36
C CYS A 908 -11.11 23.37 -22.22
N LEU A 909 -11.43 24.42 -23.00
CA LEU A 909 -10.61 25.61 -23.24
C LEU A 909 -9.15 25.25 -23.57
N THR A 910 -8.94 24.50 -24.67
CA THR A 910 -7.60 24.08 -25.12
C THR A 910 -7.45 24.10 -26.64
N GLU A 911 -6.26 24.44 -27.15
CA GLU A 911 -5.98 24.47 -28.59
C GLU A 911 -4.70 23.66 -28.91
N GLN A 912 -4.86 22.48 -29.49
CA GLN A 912 -3.80 21.52 -29.82
C GLN A 912 -3.21 21.77 -31.21
N PHE A 913 -1.87 21.74 -31.34
CA PHE A 913 -1.15 21.79 -32.61
C PHE A 913 -0.21 20.58 -32.71
N ILE A 914 -0.65 19.55 -33.43
CA ILE A 914 0.22 18.45 -33.84
C ILE A 914 1.17 18.98 -34.93
N ASN A 915 2.44 18.55 -34.89
CA ASN A 915 3.44 18.88 -35.89
C ASN A 915 4.15 17.61 -36.35
N THR A 916 3.87 17.10 -37.55
CA THR A 916 4.60 15.95 -38.11
C THR A 916 5.88 16.41 -38.83
N ALA A 917 6.98 15.69 -38.63
CA ALA A 917 8.21 15.83 -39.43
C ALA A 917 8.56 14.51 -40.10
N TYR A 918 9.29 14.61 -41.20
CA TYR A 918 9.72 13.48 -42.01
C TYR A 918 11.21 13.61 -42.33
N ALA A 919 11.93 12.49 -42.31
CA ALA A 919 13.31 12.40 -42.80
C ALA A 919 13.40 11.29 -43.86
N THR A 920 13.68 11.70 -45.09
CA THR A 920 13.86 10.80 -46.25
C THR A 920 15.34 10.51 -46.46
N GLY A 921 15.70 9.22 -46.47
CA GLY A 921 17.07 8.73 -46.67
C GLY A 921 17.54 8.76 -48.13
N SER A 922 18.77 8.28 -48.37
CA SER A 922 19.39 8.20 -49.71
C SER A 922 18.81 7.11 -50.62
N ASN A 923 17.88 6.32 -50.10
CA ASN A 923 17.14 5.23 -50.75
C ASN A 923 15.67 5.61 -51.08
N ASP A 924 15.27 6.87 -50.90
CA ASP A 924 13.89 7.39 -51.02
C ASP A 924 12.90 6.85 -49.96
N GLU A 925 13.33 6.00 -49.01
CA GLU A 925 12.56 5.61 -47.83
C GLU A 925 12.46 6.76 -46.82
N THR A 926 11.40 6.80 -46.00
CA THR A 926 11.11 7.94 -45.11
C THR A 926 10.61 7.47 -43.76
N VAL A 927 11.15 8.06 -42.68
CA VAL A 927 10.63 7.94 -41.30
C VAL A 927 9.92 9.22 -40.89
N GLU A 928 8.97 9.11 -39.97
CA GLU A 928 8.20 10.23 -39.42
C GLU A 928 8.37 10.36 -37.90
N ALA A 929 8.14 11.55 -37.37
CA ALA A 929 8.13 11.83 -35.93
C ALA A 929 7.25 13.04 -35.63
N GLU A 930 6.47 12.97 -34.55
CA GLU A 930 5.47 13.99 -34.19
C GLU A 930 5.85 14.75 -32.93
N ALA A 931 5.33 15.96 -32.78
CA ALA A 931 5.36 16.69 -31.51
C ALA A 931 4.13 17.61 -31.40
N THR A 932 3.39 17.44 -30.31
CA THR A 932 2.18 18.18 -29.95
C THR A 932 2.51 19.39 -29.08
N LEU A 933 2.03 20.55 -29.50
CA LEU A 933 1.84 21.71 -28.63
C LEU A 933 0.38 21.72 -28.14
N VAL A 934 0.14 22.11 -26.90
CA VAL A 934 -1.20 22.45 -26.40
C VAL A 934 -1.17 23.86 -25.84
N VAL A 935 -1.97 24.76 -26.40
CA VAL A 935 -2.21 26.08 -25.80
C VAL A 935 -3.36 25.97 -24.80
N LEU A 936 -3.18 26.57 -23.63
CA LEU A 936 -4.15 26.60 -22.54
C LEU A 936 -4.44 28.03 -22.09
N CYS A 937 -5.58 28.19 -21.44
CA CYS A 937 -5.88 29.32 -20.58
C CYS A 937 -5.21 29.17 -19.21
N SER A 938 -5.36 30.19 -18.36
CA SER A 938 -5.06 30.09 -16.93
C SER A 938 -5.77 28.88 -16.31
N TYR A 939 -5.09 28.15 -15.44
CA TYR A 939 -5.65 27.00 -14.72
C TYR A 939 -5.11 26.93 -13.29
N LEU A 940 -5.75 26.10 -12.45
CA LEU A 940 -5.43 25.90 -11.05
C LEU A 940 -4.79 24.52 -10.83
N VAL A 941 -3.71 24.45 -10.07
CA VAL A 941 -3.17 23.18 -9.55
C VAL A 941 -3.28 23.15 -8.03
N THR A 942 -3.99 22.16 -7.53
CA THR A 942 -3.96 21.75 -6.12
C THR A 942 -2.96 20.58 -5.95
N ARG A 943 -2.41 20.39 -4.76
CA ARG A 943 -1.40 19.33 -4.47
C ARG A 943 -1.51 18.76 -3.07
N GLY A 944 -1.69 17.44 -2.98
CA GLY A 944 -1.60 16.62 -1.77
C GLY A 944 -2.50 17.09 -0.64
N ALA A 945 -3.83 17.01 -0.83
CA ALA A 945 -4.84 17.64 0.03
C ALA A 945 -4.79 19.17 0.06
N GLY A 946 -4.42 19.80 -1.07
CA GLY A 946 -4.28 21.26 -1.18
C GLY A 946 -5.62 21.99 -1.21
N ASP A 947 -6.34 22.04 -0.08
CA ASP A 947 -7.72 22.52 -0.01
C ASP A 947 -7.91 23.95 -0.56
N VAL A 948 -8.60 24.03 -1.70
CA VAL A 948 -9.16 25.26 -2.28
C VAL A 948 -10.68 25.19 -2.16
N TYR A 949 -11.21 25.86 -1.14
CA TYR A 949 -12.65 26.04 -1.01
C TYR A 949 -13.12 27.26 -1.79
N LEU A 950 -13.85 26.97 -2.86
CA LEU A 950 -14.51 27.95 -3.71
C LEU A 950 -15.90 28.32 -3.15
N GLU A 951 -16.14 29.60 -2.86
CA GLU A 951 -17.50 30.09 -2.54
C GLU A 951 -18.44 30.03 -3.77
N VAL A 952 -17.86 30.14 -4.97
CA VAL A 952 -18.54 30.15 -6.27
C VAL A 952 -17.76 29.24 -7.21
N GLN A 953 -18.46 28.41 -7.99
CA GLN A 953 -17.87 27.65 -9.09
C GLN A 953 -17.07 28.60 -10.01
N LEU A 954 -15.90 28.18 -10.46
CA LEU A 954 -15.09 28.97 -11.37
C LEU A 954 -15.78 29.03 -12.75
N GLU A 955 -15.88 30.24 -13.31
CA GLU A 955 -16.55 30.55 -14.58
C GLU A 955 -15.56 30.51 -15.76
N GLU A 956 -14.24 30.58 -15.51
CA GLU A 956 -13.19 30.59 -16.54
C GLU A 956 -11.97 29.73 -16.10
N GLY A 957 -11.38 28.96 -17.01
CA GLY A 957 -10.10 28.24 -16.83
C GLY A 957 -10.06 26.84 -17.48
N SER A 958 -8.89 26.39 -17.96
CA SER A 958 -8.77 25.13 -18.72
C SER A 958 -8.89 23.86 -17.87
N ASP A 959 -9.59 22.85 -18.38
CA ASP A 959 -9.56 21.47 -17.88
C ASP A 959 -8.41 20.69 -18.56
N LEU A 960 -7.49 20.15 -17.75
CA LEU A 960 -6.40 19.31 -18.24
C LEU A 960 -6.81 17.86 -18.53
N SER A 961 -7.87 17.37 -17.89
CA SER A 961 -8.35 15.99 -18.05
C SER A 961 -8.88 15.72 -19.46
N CYS A 962 -9.43 16.77 -20.11
CA CYS A 962 -9.79 16.83 -21.52
C CYS A 962 -8.66 16.50 -22.51
N ILE A 963 -7.40 16.72 -22.14
CA ILE A 963 -6.28 16.64 -23.10
C ILE A 963 -5.80 15.19 -23.27
N PHE A 964 -5.94 14.38 -22.23
CA PHE A 964 -5.37 13.03 -22.11
C PHE A 964 -6.49 12.00 -21.93
N VAL A 965 -7.38 11.91 -22.93
CA VAL A 965 -8.61 11.10 -22.82
C VAL A 965 -8.38 9.61 -23.08
N GLU A 966 -7.41 9.24 -23.92
CA GLU A 966 -7.39 7.90 -24.55
C GLU A 966 -6.37 6.90 -23.96
N GLU A 967 -5.10 7.26 -23.66
CA GLU A 967 -4.08 6.24 -23.29
C GLU A 967 -3.12 6.53 -22.10
N GLU A 968 -3.02 7.76 -21.54
CA GLU A 968 -2.13 8.04 -20.39
C GLU A 968 -2.86 8.50 -19.11
N GLU A 969 -3.05 7.58 -18.15
CA GLU A 969 -3.62 7.88 -16.82
C GLU A 969 -2.78 8.83 -15.97
N ASN A 970 -1.49 9.02 -16.30
CA ASN A 970 -0.52 9.81 -15.51
C ASN A 970 -0.99 11.24 -15.24
N TYR A 971 -1.66 11.88 -16.20
CA TYR A 971 -2.13 13.27 -16.08
C TYR A 971 -3.42 13.40 -15.25
N ARG A 972 -4.21 12.32 -15.09
CA ARG A 972 -5.36 12.27 -14.16
C ARG A 972 -4.95 12.07 -12.71
N ASN A 973 -3.74 11.54 -12.47
CA ASN A 973 -3.13 11.39 -11.14
C ASN A 973 -2.43 12.67 -10.63
N VAL A 974 -2.62 13.80 -11.31
CA VAL A 974 -2.39 15.13 -10.75
C VAL A 974 -3.61 15.50 -9.91
N ASP A 975 -3.43 15.97 -8.67
CA ASP A 975 -4.52 16.47 -7.80
C ASP A 975 -5.15 17.80 -8.32
N ALA A 976 -5.47 17.89 -9.62
CA ALA A 976 -5.99 19.10 -10.23
C ALA A 976 -7.48 19.30 -9.90
N LEU A 977 -7.86 20.54 -9.57
CA LEU A 977 -9.26 20.92 -9.48
C LEU A 977 -9.77 21.25 -10.89
N VAL A 978 -10.65 20.40 -11.42
CA VAL A 978 -11.28 20.64 -12.72
C VAL A 978 -12.29 21.79 -12.64
N ILE A 979 -12.29 22.60 -13.69
CA ILE A 979 -13.21 23.71 -13.91
C ILE A 979 -14.01 23.39 -15.17
N LEU A 980 -15.33 23.49 -15.08
CA LEU A 980 -16.25 23.51 -16.23
C LEU A 980 -17.13 24.76 -16.09
N GLU A 981 -17.50 25.40 -17.19
CA GLU A 981 -18.55 26.42 -17.17
C GLU A 981 -19.86 25.78 -16.68
N ALA A 982 -20.57 26.45 -15.76
CA ALA A 982 -21.92 26.03 -15.37
C ALA A 982 -22.89 26.30 -16.52
N PRO A 983 -23.48 25.29 -17.20
CA PRO A 983 -24.25 25.51 -18.43
C PRO A 983 -25.46 26.43 -18.18
N THR A 984 -25.40 27.66 -18.70
CA THR A 984 -26.39 28.72 -18.44
C THR A 984 -27.71 28.57 -19.22
N GLU A 985 -28.02 27.36 -19.69
CA GLU A 985 -29.27 26.96 -20.35
C GLU A 985 -30.45 26.97 -19.36
N THR A 986 -31.13 28.10 -19.22
CA THR A 986 -32.49 28.12 -18.68
C THR A 986 -33.46 27.44 -19.65
N VAL A 987 -33.59 26.11 -19.54
CA VAL A 987 -34.39 25.26 -20.44
C VAL A 987 -35.84 25.76 -20.56
N GLU A 988 -36.17 26.47 -21.65
CA GLU A 988 -37.53 26.98 -21.92
C GLU A 988 -38.49 25.83 -22.32
N GLU A 989 -39.23 25.33 -21.33
CA GLU A 989 -40.48 24.53 -21.48
C GLU A 989 -40.49 23.51 -22.64
N ALA A 990 -39.68 22.45 -22.52
CA ALA A 990 -39.80 21.24 -23.34
C ALA A 990 -41.13 20.50 -23.05
N ASP A 991 -42.21 20.94 -23.71
CA ASP A 991 -43.60 20.54 -23.42
C ASP A 991 -43.86 19.02 -23.64
N THR A 992 -44.66 18.45 -22.74
CA THR A 992 -45.22 17.07 -22.75
C THR A 992 -44.31 15.86 -22.47
N PHE A 993 -43.90 15.68 -21.21
CA PHE A 993 -43.89 14.32 -20.60
C PHE A 993 -44.91 14.23 -19.45
N THR A 994 -45.63 13.10 -19.34
CA THR A 994 -46.85 13.04 -18.51
C THR A 994 -46.72 12.14 -17.28
N SER A 995 -46.99 12.73 -16.10
CA SER A 995 -47.57 12.06 -14.91
C SER A 995 -46.65 11.13 -14.08
N GLY A 996 -45.55 11.67 -13.57
CA GLY A 996 -45.02 11.28 -12.24
C GLY A 996 -45.47 12.30 -11.19
N VAL A 997 -45.75 11.86 -9.95
CA VAL A 997 -45.98 12.77 -8.81
C VAL A 997 -44.73 12.73 -7.95
N TYR A 998 -44.07 13.88 -7.81
CA TYR A 998 -43.03 14.07 -6.80
C TYR A 998 -43.70 14.11 -5.41
N GLU A 999 -43.40 13.11 -4.59
CA GLU A 999 -43.39 13.25 -3.12
C GLU A 999 -41.91 13.29 -2.69
N PRO A 1000 -41.53 14.05 -1.65
CA PRO A 1000 -40.14 14.14 -1.22
C PRO A 1000 -39.74 12.83 -0.54
N THR A 1001 -38.89 12.05 -1.20
CA THR A 1001 -38.21 10.89 -0.59
C THR A 1001 -36.96 11.35 0.12
N VAL A 1002 -36.82 10.95 1.38
CA VAL A 1002 -35.59 11.13 2.18
C VAL A 1002 -34.50 10.25 1.59
N TYR A 1003 -33.30 10.82 1.40
CA TYR A 1003 -32.08 10.09 1.09
C TYR A 1003 -31.19 10.14 2.35
N SER A 1004 -31.07 9.01 3.04
CA SER A 1004 -30.31 8.86 4.29
C SER A 1004 -29.26 7.74 4.25
N ASP A 1005 -29.41 6.76 3.35
CA ASP A 1005 -28.70 5.48 3.40
C ASP A 1005 -28.08 5.07 2.06
N VAL A 1006 -27.49 6.03 1.33
CA VAL A 1006 -26.62 5.76 0.17
C VAL A 1006 -25.35 6.58 0.31
N THR A 1007 -24.21 5.90 0.45
CA THR A 1007 -22.89 6.50 0.23
C THR A 1007 -22.73 6.78 -1.25
N ILE A 1008 -23.21 7.94 -1.70
CA ILE A 1008 -23.00 8.41 -3.07
C ILE A 1008 -21.54 8.86 -3.15
N SER A 1009 -20.66 7.94 -3.56
CA SER A 1009 -19.50 8.35 -4.33
C SER A 1009 -20.04 8.96 -5.62
N VAL A 1010 -19.83 10.26 -5.82
CA VAL A 1010 -20.33 10.96 -7.02
C VAL A 1010 -19.54 10.52 -8.26
N CYS A 1011 -18.34 9.98 -8.05
CA CYS A 1011 -17.35 9.66 -9.06
C CYS A 1011 -17.30 8.14 -9.42
N ASP A 1012 -18.21 7.32 -8.85
CA ASP A 1012 -18.42 5.91 -9.22
C ASP A 1012 -19.77 5.68 -9.96
N ASN A 1013 -20.49 6.75 -10.31
CA ASN A 1013 -21.89 6.66 -10.73
C ASN A 1013 -22.08 7.06 -12.19
N GLU A 1014 -22.04 6.07 -13.10
CA GLU A 1014 -22.16 6.15 -14.58
C GLU A 1014 -23.33 7.02 -15.13
N GLU A 1015 -24.26 7.47 -14.28
CA GLU A 1015 -25.39 8.36 -14.63
C GLU A 1015 -25.10 9.85 -14.33
N TYR A 1016 -23.88 10.21 -13.89
CA TYR A 1016 -23.47 11.57 -13.49
C TYR A 1016 -22.20 12.12 -14.15
N ASP A 1017 -21.49 11.34 -14.99
CA ASP A 1017 -20.21 11.70 -15.64
C ASP A 1017 -20.25 13.00 -16.48
N GLU A 1018 -21.43 13.52 -16.83
CA GLU A 1018 -21.62 14.82 -17.51
C GLU A 1018 -21.57 16.05 -16.56
N ASN A 1019 -21.10 15.91 -15.30
CA ASN A 1019 -21.08 17.00 -14.31
C ASN A 1019 -19.72 17.20 -13.64
N LEU A 1020 -19.35 18.48 -13.43
CA LEU A 1020 -18.14 19.00 -12.77
C LEU A 1020 -17.50 18.12 -11.68
N VAL A 1021 -18.32 17.54 -10.78
CA VAL A 1021 -17.83 16.77 -9.62
C VAL A 1021 -17.18 15.45 -10.04
N GLY A 1022 -17.58 14.84 -11.15
CA GLY A 1022 -17.03 13.58 -11.66
C GLY A 1022 -15.60 13.69 -12.19
N ASN A 1023 -15.19 14.87 -12.68
CA ASN A 1023 -13.85 15.11 -13.20
C ASN A 1023 -12.83 15.49 -12.10
N LEU A 1024 -13.25 15.67 -10.85
CA LEU A 1024 -12.34 16.01 -9.74
C LEU A 1024 -11.51 14.78 -9.35
N SER A 1025 -10.23 14.99 -9.00
CA SER A 1025 -9.38 13.93 -8.44
C SER A 1025 -10.08 13.24 -7.26
N SER A 1026 -9.98 11.92 -7.16
CA SER A 1026 -10.77 11.08 -6.23
C SER A 1026 -10.74 11.51 -4.76
N TYR A 1027 -9.62 12.09 -4.31
CA TYR A 1027 -9.48 12.65 -2.96
C TYR A 1027 -10.45 13.81 -2.67
N VAL A 1028 -10.79 14.61 -3.68
CA VAL A 1028 -11.75 15.72 -3.56
C VAL A 1028 -13.20 15.22 -3.63
N CYS A 1029 -13.47 14.17 -4.42
CA CYS A 1029 -14.80 13.54 -4.51
C CYS A 1029 -15.37 13.14 -3.13
N GLU A 1030 -14.52 12.64 -2.23
CA GLU A 1030 -14.93 12.15 -0.91
C GLU A 1030 -15.31 13.29 0.05
N ILE A 1031 -14.73 14.50 -0.14
CA ILE A 1031 -14.95 15.68 0.73
C ILE A 1031 -16.30 16.36 0.43
N VAL A 1032 -16.66 16.51 -0.85
CA VAL A 1032 -17.75 17.41 -1.29
C VAL A 1032 -19.09 17.13 -0.59
N ASN A 1033 -19.46 15.86 -0.41
CA ASN A 1033 -20.81 15.49 0.04
C ASN A 1033 -21.08 15.73 1.53
N THR A 1034 -20.09 15.57 2.42
CA THR A 1034 -20.29 15.80 3.87
C THR A 1034 -20.08 17.27 4.25
N VAL A 1035 -19.28 18.00 3.47
CA VAL A 1035 -18.75 19.31 3.86
C VAL A 1035 -19.47 20.49 3.20
N SER A 1036 -20.01 20.30 1.99
CA SER A 1036 -20.73 21.33 1.22
C SER A 1036 -21.85 22.02 2.01
N ASP A 1037 -22.66 21.28 2.78
CA ASP A 1037 -23.75 21.86 3.56
C ASP A 1037 -23.28 22.66 4.78
N LEU A 1038 -22.15 22.30 5.39
CA LEU A 1038 -21.60 23.01 6.57
C LEU A 1038 -20.88 24.31 6.18
N TRP A 1039 -20.22 24.35 5.02
CA TRP A 1039 -19.39 25.49 4.59
C TRP A 1039 -20.15 26.50 3.71
N LYS A 1040 -21.41 26.23 3.34
CA LYS A 1040 -22.28 27.20 2.67
C LYS A 1040 -22.34 28.52 3.44
N ARG A 1041 -22.18 29.62 2.69
CA ARG A 1041 -22.19 31.01 3.18
C ARG A 1041 -23.28 31.30 4.21
N GLU A 1042 -24.51 30.83 4.01
CA GLU A 1042 -25.63 31.08 4.95
C GLU A 1042 -25.39 30.43 6.32
N VAL A 1043 -24.84 29.21 6.36
CA VAL A 1043 -24.49 28.48 7.58
C VAL A 1043 -23.25 29.09 8.24
N VAL A 1044 -22.27 29.52 7.44
CA VAL A 1044 -21.07 30.21 7.91
C VAL A 1044 -21.42 31.59 8.50
N GLU A 1045 -22.27 32.39 7.85
CA GLU A 1045 -22.73 33.68 8.37
C GLU A 1045 -23.55 33.53 9.68
N GLU A 1046 -24.48 32.57 9.77
CA GLU A 1046 -25.23 32.30 11.02
C GLU A 1046 -24.29 31.82 12.15
N THR A 1047 -23.33 30.95 11.83
CA THR A 1047 -22.34 30.46 12.80
C THR A 1047 -21.41 31.59 13.26
N GLN A 1048 -20.94 32.45 12.35
CA GLN A 1048 -20.06 33.59 12.67
C GLN A 1048 -20.73 34.65 13.55
N GLU A 1049 -22.02 34.97 13.37
CA GLU A 1049 -22.73 35.89 14.29
C GLU A 1049 -22.69 35.39 15.76
N SER A 1050 -22.52 34.07 15.97
CA SER A 1050 -22.34 33.48 17.30
C SER A 1050 -20.86 33.37 17.73
N GLN A 1051 -19.97 32.86 16.87
CA GLN A 1051 -18.60 32.43 17.18
C GLN A 1051 -17.59 33.57 17.30
N VAL A 1052 -17.60 34.53 16.34
CA VAL A 1052 -16.70 35.72 16.29
C VAL A 1052 -16.74 36.51 17.62
N SER A 1053 -17.80 36.29 18.39
CA SER A 1053 -18.03 36.82 19.72
C SER A 1053 -17.15 36.23 20.85
N LEU A 1054 -16.22 35.31 20.59
CA LEU A 1054 -15.25 34.79 21.57
C LEU A 1054 -13.81 35.28 21.31
N SER A 1055 -13.22 34.99 20.15
CA SER A 1055 -11.87 35.46 19.78
C SER A 1055 -11.73 36.99 19.84
N THR A 1056 -12.65 37.73 19.22
CA THR A 1056 -12.52 39.20 19.04
C THR A 1056 -12.97 40.02 20.26
N ARG A 1057 -13.83 39.49 21.13
CA ARG A 1057 -14.64 40.29 22.08
C ARG A 1057 -13.87 41.11 23.11
N ASN A 1058 -12.59 40.84 23.32
CA ASN A 1058 -11.72 41.58 24.24
C ASN A 1058 -10.45 42.16 23.58
N VAL A 1059 -10.40 42.21 22.25
CA VAL A 1059 -9.19 42.62 21.52
C VAL A 1059 -9.06 44.16 21.47
N GLU A 1060 -8.40 44.74 22.49
CA GLU A 1060 -7.80 46.08 22.34
C GLU A 1060 -6.39 45.90 21.76
N THR A 1061 -6.14 46.45 20.56
CA THR A 1061 -4.82 46.51 19.92
C THR A 1061 -4.23 47.92 20.03
N ASN A 1062 -2.91 48.03 19.79
CA ASN A 1062 -2.27 49.33 19.55
C ASN A 1062 -2.37 49.76 18.08
N GLN A 1063 -3.55 49.61 17.45
CA GLN A 1063 -3.85 50.09 16.09
C GLN A 1063 -3.54 51.59 15.95
N GLY A 1064 -2.31 51.88 15.52
CA GLY A 1064 -1.86 53.22 15.17
C GLY A 1064 -2.29 53.61 13.76
N ASN A 1065 -1.81 54.77 13.29
CA ASN A 1065 -1.99 55.19 11.89
C ASN A 1065 -1.03 54.46 10.92
N GLN A 1066 -0.59 53.24 11.24
CA GLN A 1066 0.27 52.43 10.38
C GLN A 1066 -0.56 51.33 9.75
N THR A 1067 -0.67 51.38 8.42
CA THR A 1067 -1.43 50.43 7.60
C THR A 1067 -0.54 49.70 6.60
N SER A 1068 0.78 49.70 6.82
CA SER A 1068 1.77 49.04 5.96
C SER A 1068 2.89 48.46 6.81
N PHE A 1069 3.20 47.18 6.58
CA PHE A 1069 4.12 46.38 7.39
C PHE A 1069 5.06 45.60 6.47
N ASN A 1070 6.35 45.64 6.77
CA ASN A 1070 7.42 45.06 5.94
C ASN A 1070 8.40 44.19 6.74
N SER A 1071 7.95 43.70 7.89
CA SER A 1071 8.67 42.83 8.83
C SER A 1071 7.72 42.37 9.93
N TRP A 1072 7.90 41.14 10.43
CA TRP A 1072 7.09 40.59 11.51
C TRP A 1072 7.05 41.48 12.76
N ASP A 1073 8.23 41.92 13.23
CA ASP A 1073 8.36 42.84 14.37
C ASP A 1073 7.45 44.07 14.25
N SER A 1074 7.30 44.63 13.04
CA SER A 1074 6.46 45.81 12.81
C SER A 1074 4.96 45.49 12.86
N LEU A 1075 4.56 44.33 12.34
CA LEU A 1075 3.19 43.83 12.32
C LEU A 1075 2.74 43.47 13.74
N TYR A 1076 3.50 42.60 14.42
CA TYR A 1076 3.26 42.19 15.81
C TYR A 1076 3.22 43.40 16.75
N SER A 1077 4.19 44.31 16.69
CA SER A 1077 4.25 45.48 17.59
C SER A 1077 3.03 46.39 17.51
N ALA A 1078 2.35 46.45 16.36
CA ALA A 1078 1.15 47.27 16.16
C ALA A 1078 -0.16 46.50 16.46
N LEU A 1079 -0.25 45.25 16.01
CA LEU A 1079 -1.53 44.52 15.91
C LEU A 1079 -1.74 43.44 16.96
N HIS A 1080 -0.76 43.11 17.82
CA HIS A 1080 -0.95 42.13 18.89
C HIS A 1080 -2.11 42.51 19.82
N ASN A 1081 -2.89 41.51 20.22
CA ASN A 1081 -3.92 41.64 21.25
C ASN A 1081 -3.29 42.06 22.59
N THR A 1082 -3.53 43.30 23.05
CA THR A 1082 -2.89 43.80 24.29
C THR A 1082 -3.52 43.24 25.57
N ASN A 1083 -4.74 42.70 25.48
CA ASN A 1083 -5.44 42.06 26.60
C ASN A 1083 -5.10 40.57 26.73
N ASN A 1084 -4.67 39.92 25.64
CA ASN A 1084 -4.07 38.58 25.66
C ASN A 1084 -2.87 38.50 24.70
N PRO A 1085 -1.68 39.01 25.08
CA PRO A 1085 -0.50 39.07 24.20
C PRO A 1085 0.10 37.69 23.87
N ASN A 1086 -0.42 36.62 24.49
CA ASN A 1086 -0.02 35.24 24.27
C ASN A 1086 -0.99 34.50 23.32
N SER A 1087 -2.02 35.16 22.78
CA SER A 1087 -3.08 34.45 22.03
C SER A 1087 -2.75 34.08 20.58
N GLY A 1088 -1.56 34.44 20.07
CA GLY A 1088 -1.20 34.35 18.65
C GLY A 1088 -2.01 35.24 17.70
N ILE A 1089 -3.03 35.96 18.18
CA ILE A 1089 -3.94 36.77 17.35
C ILE A 1089 -3.42 38.20 17.20
N LEU A 1090 -3.27 38.60 15.94
CA LEU A 1090 -3.09 39.95 15.44
C LEU A 1090 -4.42 40.44 14.88
N TYR A 1091 -4.79 41.71 15.10
CA TYR A 1091 -6.10 42.23 14.70
C TYR A 1091 -6.03 43.64 14.10
N TYR A 1092 -6.61 43.81 12.90
CA TYR A 1092 -6.81 45.09 12.23
C TYR A 1092 -8.30 45.37 12.00
N GLN A 1093 -8.83 46.43 12.60
CA GLN A 1093 -10.18 46.93 12.34
C GLN A 1093 -10.08 48.13 11.40
N GLY A 1094 -10.60 47.94 10.19
CA GLY A 1094 -10.75 48.93 9.16
C GLY A 1094 -11.82 49.98 9.48
N LYS A 1095 -11.96 50.94 8.56
CA LYS A 1095 -12.87 52.09 8.69
C LYS A 1095 -14.07 51.97 7.73
N GLY A 1096 -14.31 50.77 7.21
CA GLY A 1096 -15.13 50.48 6.02
C GLY A 1096 -14.23 50.21 4.81
N GLY A 1097 -14.71 49.39 3.87
CA GLY A 1097 -13.93 48.75 2.78
C GLY A 1097 -13.17 49.62 1.78
N ASP A 1098 -13.09 50.94 1.95
CA ASP A 1098 -12.08 51.80 1.28
C ASP A 1098 -10.71 51.76 1.99
N ASP A 1099 -10.63 51.16 3.18
CA ASP A 1099 -9.42 51.10 4.03
C ASP A 1099 -8.61 49.83 3.70
N THR A 1100 -7.27 49.93 3.68
CA THR A 1100 -6.38 48.82 3.25
C THR A 1100 -5.23 48.65 4.22
N ILE A 1101 -5.00 47.41 4.67
CA ILE A 1101 -3.76 47.00 5.34
C ILE A 1101 -2.83 46.34 4.32
N THR A 1102 -1.57 46.76 4.28
CA THR A 1102 -0.55 46.20 3.38
C THR A 1102 0.49 45.39 4.16
N ILE A 1103 0.74 44.15 3.74
CA ILE A 1103 1.86 43.31 4.21
C ILE A 1103 2.82 43.02 3.06
N SER A 1104 4.11 42.82 3.33
CA SER A 1104 5.14 42.60 2.31
C SER A 1104 6.38 41.97 2.93
N ASN A 1105 6.93 40.90 2.34
CA ASN A 1105 8.16 40.26 2.79
C ASN A 1105 8.10 39.93 4.29
N ILE A 1106 7.07 39.18 4.71
CA ILE A 1106 6.88 38.78 6.10
C ILE A 1106 7.46 37.38 6.30
N GLU A 1107 8.44 37.28 7.19
CA GLU A 1107 8.94 36.00 7.71
C GLU A 1107 8.17 35.66 8.99
N VAL A 1108 7.36 34.61 8.97
CA VAL A 1108 6.51 34.16 10.09
C VAL A 1108 7.36 33.35 11.07
N PRO A 1109 7.50 33.76 12.35
CA PRO A 1109 8.33 33.09 13.33
C PRO A 1109 7.65 31.84 13.92
N GLU A 1110 8.39 31.09 14.73
CA GLU A 1110 7.91 29.92 15.48
C GLU A 1110 6.59 30.17 16.23
N GLY A 1111 5.75 29.13 16.33
CA GLY A 1111 4.41 29.18 16.93
C GLY A 1111 3.27 29.43 15.92
N ALA A 1112 2.04 29.38 16.41
CA ALA A 1112 0.82 29.55 15.62
C ALA A 1112 0.27 30.98 15.70
N TRP A 1113 -0.11 31.55 14.55
CA TRP A 1113 -0.47 32.96 14.43
C TRP A 1113 -1.71 33.17 13.57
N THR A 1114 -2.52 34.18 13.89
CA THR A 1114 -3.70 34.55 13.08
C THR A 1114 -3.74 36.06 12.90
N LEU A 1115 -3.80 36.55 11.66
CA LEU A 1115 -4.09 37.96 11.35
C LEU A 1115 -5.55 38.10 10.92
N ILE A 1116 -6.39 38.61 11.82
CA ILE A 1116 -7.78 38.93 11.55
C ILE A 1116 -7.88 40.39 11.07
N VAL A 1117 -8.55 40.62 9.94
CA VAL A 1117 -8.77 41.92 9.30
C VAL A 1117 -10.27 42.10 9.11
N THR A 1118 -10.87 43.15 9.68
CA THR A 1118 -12.32 43.43 9.57
C THR A 1118 -12.57 44.79 8.90
N ASP A 1119 -13.57 44.91 8.03
CA ASP A 1119 -13.93 46.13 7.29
C ASP A 1119 -12.77 46.79 6.49
N ALA A 1120 -11.84 45.99 5.94
CA ALA A 1120 -10.69 46.46 5.16
C ALA A 1120 -10.11 45.38 4.23
N THR A 1121 -9.57 45.80 3.08
CA THR A 1121 -8.80 44.95 2.16
C THR A 1121 -7.44 44.58 2.75
N LEU A 1122 -7.03 43.31 2.62
CA LEU A 1122 -5.66 42.85 2.89
C LEU A 1122 -4.84 42.84 1.60
N LYS A 1123 -3.93 43.80 1.41
CA LYS A 1123 -3.01 43.83 0.27
C LYS A 1123 -1.68 43.15 0.58
N ILE A 1124 -1.40 42.04 -0.09
CA ILE A 1124 -0.15 41.29 -0.03
C ILE A 1124 0.76 41.78 -1.16
N ALA A 1125 1.77 42.58 -0.78
CA ALA A 1125 2.62 43.34 -1.69
C ALA A 1125 4.04 42.76 -1.87
N SER A 1126 4.35 41.64 -1.21
CA SER A 1126 5.43 40.70 -1.54
C SER A 1126 5.32 39.45 -0.67
N ASP A 1127 6.07 38.40 -1.00
CA ASP A 1127 6.06 37.07 -0.39
C ASP A 1127 5.82 37.03 1.13
N ILE A 1128 5.13 35.97 1.55
CA ILE A 1128 4.95 35.58 2.94
C ILE A 1128 5.59 34.20 3.09
N ARG A 1129 6.56 34.05 4.01
CA ARG A 1129 7.36 32.83 4.14
C ARG A 1129 7.47 32.41 5.60
N TYR A 1130 7.56 31.11 5.87
CA TYR A 1130 7.87 30.62 7.21
C TYR A 1130 9.36 30.84 7.54
N SER A 1131 9.67 31.10 8.81
CA SER A 1131 11.06 31.21 9.26
C SER A 1131 11.75 29.85 9.23
N ASN A 1132 12.98 29.83 8.71
CA ASN A 1132 13.81 28.63 8.61
C ASN A 1132 14.41 28.19 9.97
N THR A 1133 14.07 28.87 11.08
CA THR A 1133 14.52 28.53 12.43
C THR A 1133 13.35 28.35 13.38
N PHE A 1134 12.98 27.10 13.64
CA PHE A 1134 11.97 26.70 14.60
C PHE A 1134 12.41 25.44 15.37
N THR A 1135 11.63 25.05 16.38
CA THR A 1135 11.78 23.75 17.06
C THR A 1135 10.51 22.94 16.89
N ALA A 1136 10.60 21.60 16.96
CA ALA A 1136 9.49 20.68 16.68
C ALA A 1136 8.15 20.96 17.42
N PRO A 1137 8.09 21.47 18.68
CA PRO A 1137 6.82 21.84 19.30
C PRO A 1137 6.29 23.25 18.92
N ASN A 1138 7.07 24.04 18.17
CA ASN A 1138 6.74 25.42 17.80
C ASN A 1138 6.78 25.64 16.27
N ILE A 1139 6.37 24.65 15.47
CA ILE A 1139 6.44 24.74 14.00
C ILE A 1139 5.64 25.98 13.53
N PRO A 1140 6.22 26.88 12.72
CA PRO A 1140 5.56 28.13 12.36
C PRO A 1140 4.34 27.87 11.48
N SER A 1141 3.20 28.46 11.83
CA SER A 1141 1.94 28.40 11.07
C SER A 1141 1.25 29.76 11.09
N ILE A 1142 0.47 30.07 10.05
CA ILE A 1142 -0.33 31.31 10.01
C ILE A 1142 -1.68 31.14 9.32
N ALA A 1143 -2.68 31.90 9.78
CA ALA A 1143 -3.92 32.16 9.05
C ALA A 1143 -4.13 33.67 8.84
N PHE A 1144 -4.67 34.03 7.69
CA PHE A 1144 -5.09 35.38 7.31
C PHE A 1144 -6.60 35.35 7.09
N ILE A 1145 -7.35 36.05 7.94
CA ILE A 1145 -8.81 35.98 7.97
C ILE A 1145 -9.36 37.38 7.72
N VAL A 1146 -10.03 37.59 6.58
CA VAL A 1146 -10.55 38.91 6.17
C VAL A 1146 -12.07 38.89 6.13
N GLN A 1147 -12.72 39.79 6.86
CA GLN A 1147 -14.17 39.93 6.90
C GLN A 1147 -14.60 41.32 6.41
N GLY A 1148 -15.55 41.38 5.48
CA GLY A 1148 -16.02 42.59 4.84
C GLY A 1148 -14.94 43.29 3.99
N GLY A 1149 -14.04 42.53 3.37
CA GLY A 1149 -12.98 43.06 2.49
C GLY A 1149 -12.21 41.99 1.73
N ASP A 1150 -11.71 42.36 0.55
CA ASP A 1150 -10.98 41.46 -0.35
C ASP A 1150 -9.54 41.14 0.12
N ILE A 1151 -8.97 40.06 -0.41
CA ILE A 1151 -7.53 39.79 -0.39
C ILE A 1151 -6.95 40.21 -1.75
N TYR A 1152 -5.99 41.13 -1.75
CA TYR A 1152 -5.37 41.67 -2.96
C TYR A 1152 -3.90 41.26 -3.05
N ILE A 1153 -3.51 40.50 -4.07
CA ILE A 1153 -2.17 39.93 -4.22
C ILE A 1153 -1.45 40.56 -5.41
N THR A 1154 -0.31 41.21 -5.16
CA THR A 1154 0.48 41.84 -6.24
C THR A 1154 1.40 40.85 -6.94
N THR A 1155 1.80 41.16 -8.18
CA THR A 1155 2.95 40.56 -8.90
C THR A 1155 4.31 40.65 -8.19
N GLY A 1156 4.40 41.38 -7.06
CA GLY A 1156 5.57 41.34 -6.18
C GLY A 1156 5.61 40.15 -5.21
N ALA A 1157 4.57 39.31 -5.20
CA ALA A 1157 4.45 38.10 -4.40
C ALA A 1157 4.27 36.88 -5.32
N HIS A 1158 5.13 35.89 -5.18
CA HIS A 1158 5.11 34.62 -5.92
C HIS A 1158 4.96 33.43 -4.97
N GLN A 1159 5.37 33.58 -3.70
CA GLN A 1159 5.27 32.54 -2.68
C GLN A 1159 4.57 33.07 -1.42
N LEU A 1160 3.46 32.42 -1.07
CA LEU A 1160 2.62 32.70 0.08
C LEU A 1160 2.52 31.45 0.96
N VAL A 1161 2.54 31.60 2.29
CA VAL A 1161 2.38 30.49 3.23
C VAL A 1161 1.21 30.71 4.19
N GLY A 1162 0.58 29.63 4.64
CA GLY A 1162 -0.53 29.62 5.59
C GLY A 1162 -1.92 29.63 4.95
N VAL A 1163 -2.94 29.69 5.79
CA VAL A 1163 -4.35 29.74 5.38
C VAL A 1163 -4.76 31.16 4.98
N TYR A 1164 -5.53 31.29 3.90
CA TYR A 1164 -6.13 32.55 3.47
C TYR A 1164 -7.66 32.41 3.37
N TYR A 1165 -8.39 33.17 4.19
CA TYR A 1165 -9.85 33.21 4.23
C TYR A 1165 -10.37 34.63 3.92
N THR A 1166 -11.36 34.75 3.04
CA THR A 1166 -12.18 35.97 2.88
C THR A 1166 -13.66 35.65 2.65
N ASP A 1167 -14.54 36.55 3.11
CA ASP A 1167 -15.99 36.53 2.79
C ASP A 1167 -16.35 37.39 1.55
N GLN A 1168 -15.31 37.88 0.84
CA GLN A 1168 -15.35 38.58 -0.44
C GLN A 1168 -14.46 37.84 -1.47
N ASN A 1169 -13.63 38.56 -2.23
CA ASN A 1169 -12.86 38.02 -3.35
C ASN A 1169 -11.35 37.99 -3.05
N PHE A 1170 -10.65 37.07 -3.70
CA PHE A 1170 -9.24 37.24 -4.03
C PHE A 1170 -9.14 38.05 -5.33
N THR A 1171 -8.15 38.94 -5.40
CA THR A 1171 -7.94 39.88 -6.52
C THR A 1171 -6.46 40.10 -6.76
N GLY A 1172 -6.06 40.45 -7.99
CA GLY A 1172 -4.63 40.61 -8.35
C GLY A 1172 -4.22 41.94 -9.00
N ASP A 1173 -2.91 42.11 -9.11
CA ASP A 1173 -2.29 42.84 -10.24
C ASP A 1173 -2.10 41.82 -11.39
N GLU A 1174 -2.24 42.24 -12.67
CA GLU A 1174 -2.07 41.41 -13.87
C GLU A 1174 -0.70 40.71 -13.94
N ARG A 1175 -0.68 39.38 -13.94
CA ARG A 1175 0.53 38.53 -13.94
C ARG A 1175 1.02 38.22 -15.35
N SER A 1176 2.32 37.95 -15.48
CA SER A 1176 2.92 37.56 -16.76
C SER A 1176 2.78 36.06 -17.02
N ALA A 1177 2.29 35.71 -18.21
CA ALA A 1177 2.19 34.33 -18.69
C ALA A 1177 3.54 33.57 -18.72
N VAL A 1178 4.65 34.30 -18.72
CA VAL A 1178 6.00 33.75 -18.95
C VAL A 1178 6.73 33.39 -17.65
N ASN A 1179 6.52 34.13 -16.55
CA ASN A 1179 7.41 34.05 -15.38
C ASN A 1179 6.85 34.59 -14.05
N ASP A 1180 5.52 34.61 -13.85
CA ASP A 1180 4.91 35.11 -12.60
C ASP A 1180 3.86 34.17 -11.98
N PRO A 1181 4.16 32.88 -11.76
CA PRO A 1181 3.28 31.94 -11.05
C PRO A 1181 3.02 32.41 -9.61
N LEU A 1182 1.87 32.02 -9.07
CA LEU A 1182 1.50 32.26 -7.68
C LEU A 1182 1.33 30.95 -6.91
N THR A 1183 2.30 30.62 -6.06
CA THR A 1183 2.25 29.45 -5.18
C THR A 1183 1.81 29.81 -3.76
N PHE A 1184 0.75 29.16 -3.30
CA PHE A 1184 0.34 29.08 -1.90
C PHE A 1184 0.85 27.75 -1.31
N TYR A 1185 1.37 27.81 -0.08
CA TYR A 1185 1.71 26.66 0.76
C TYR A 1185 0.79 26.69 1.99
N GLY A 1186 -0.36 26.05 1.88
CA GLY A 1186 -1.50 26.13 2.78
C GLY A 1186 -2.81 25.98 2.00
N SER A 1187 -3.88 26.59 2.50
CA SER A 1187 -5.26 26.40 1.99
C SER A 1187 -5.96 27.74 1.75
N ILE A 1188 -6.94 27.78 0.84
CA ILE A 1188 -7.63 29.00 0.40
C ILE A 1188 -9.15 28.85 0.52
N TYR A 1189 -9.84 29.86 1.05
CA TYR A 1189 -11.29 29.87 1.26
C TYR A 1189 -11.88 31.22 0.83
N GLY A 1190 -12.76 31.21 -0.17
CA GLY A 1190 -13.45 32.40 -0.70
C GLY A 1190 -13.61 32.36 -2.23
N ASN A 1191 -14.02 33.47 -2.85
CA ASN A 1191 -14.08 33.56 -4.32
C ASN A 1191 -12.69 33.85 -4.91
N ILE A 1192 -12.08 32.89 -5.63
CA ILE A 1192 -10.77 33.09 -6.26
C ILE A 1192 -10.81 33.54 -7.73
N GLN A 1193 -11.97 33.55 -8.40
CA GLN A 1193 -12.08 33.87 -9.83
C GLN A 1193 -11.30 35.16 -10.19
N PRO A 1194 -11.50 36.32 -9.51
CA PRO A 1194 -10.83 37.57 -9.87
C PRO A 1194 -9.32 37.64 -9.57
N LEU A 1195 -8.73 36.54 -9.09
CA LEU A 1195 -7.29 36.29 -9.04
C LEU A 1195 -6.84 35.35 -10.18
N LEU A 1196 -7.66 34.39 -10.60
CA LEU A 1196 -7.40 33.46 -11.70
C LEU A 1196 -7.45 34.17 -13.06
N ASP A 1197 -8.44 35.05 -13.28
CA ASP A 1197 -8.61 35.93 -14.47
C ASP A 1197 -7.35 36.76 -14.81
N VAL A 1198 -6.52 36.99 -13.79
CA VAL A 1198 -5.31 37.84 -13.87
C VAL A 1198 -4.02 37.03 -13.67
N ALA A 1199 -4.11 35.71 -13.54
CA ALA A 1199 -2.99 34.80 -13.27
C ALA A 1199 -2.55 34.04 -14.54
N ASN A 1200 -2.31 34.76 -15.64
CA ASN A 1200 -2.06 34.24 -17.00
C ASN A 1200 -0.90 33.21 -17.17
N TYR A 1201 -0.18 32.83 -16.12
CA TYR A 1201 0.90 31.83 -16.20
C TYR A 1201 0.32 30.43 -16.43
N VAL A 1202 0.95 29.70 -17.35
CA VAL A 1202 0.55 28.39 -17.87
C VAL A 1202 1.83 27.56 -18.00
N GLY A 1203 1.74 26.22 -18.00
CA GLY A 1203 2.89 25.32 -18.11
C GLY A 1203 2.58 23.87 -17.75
N PRO A 1204 3.60 23.02 -17.50
CA PRO A 1204 3.41 21.62 -17.16
C PRO A 1204 2.85 21.45 -15.75
N ALA A 1205 1.68 20.83 -15.61
CA ALA A 1205 1.06 20.60 -14.30
C ALA A 1205 1.91 19.73 -13.37
N THR A 1206 2.67 18.78 -13.91
CA THR A 1206 3.69 17.96 -13.22
C THR A 1206 4.76 18.80 -12.50
N LEU A 1207 4.94 20.06 -12.88
CA LEU A 1207 5.88 21.02 -12.29
C LEU A 1207 5.21 22.17 -11.55
N ASP A 1208 3.89 22.06 -11.34
CA ASP A 1208 3.03 23.15 -10.90
C ASP A 1208 3.12 24.38 -11.82
N GLY A 1209 3.08 24.15 -13.13
CA GLY A 1209 3.04 25.18 -14.17
C GLY A 1209 1.78 26.06 -14.19
N ALA A 1210 0.96 26.03 -13.14
CA ALA A 1210 -0.35 26.67 -13.11
C ALA A 1210 -0.29 28.15 -12.72
N GLY A 1211 -1.29 28.92 -13.17
CA GLY A 1211 -1.43 30.35 -12.86
C GLY A 1211 -1.55 30.59 -11.35
N ILE A 1212 -2.32 29.72 -10.70
CA ILE A 1212 -2.39 29.57 -9.25
C ILE A 1212 -2.02 28.13 -8.90
N VAL A 1213 -1.13 27.98 -7.93
CA VAL A 1213 -0.72 26.70 -7.35
C VAL A 1213 -1.04 26.70 -5.86
N VAL A 1214 -1.69 25.66 -5.35
CA VAL A 1214 -2.03 25.51 -3.94
C VAL A 1214 -1.54 24.15 -3.44
N ARG A 1215 -0.37 24.18 -2.81
CA ARG A 1215 0.22 23.02 -2.13
C ARG A 1215 -0.25 23.03 -0.68
N TYR A 1216 -0.74 21.89 -0.19
CA TYR A 1216 -1.04 21.74 1.22
C TYR A 1216 0.20 22.00 2.11
N ASP A 1217 -0.01 22.51 3.33
CA ASP A 1217 1.03 22.55 4.36
C ASP A 1217 0.49 22.09 5.71
N SER A 1218 0.78 20.82 6.04
CA SER A 1218 0.32 20.12 7.24
C SER A 1218 0.68 20.78 8.56
N ARG A 1219 1.54 21.82 8.56
CA ARG A 1219 1.72 22.76 9.68
C ARG A 1219 0.41 23.35 10.21
N ILE A 1220 -0.60 23.48 9.36
CA ILE A 1220 -1.93 23.99 9.71
C ILE A 1220 -2.68 23.00 10.63
N ILE A 1221 -2.53 21.69 10.43
CA ILE A 1221 -3.06 20.67 11.36
C ILE A 1221 -2.12 20.44 12.55
N LEU A 1222 -0.80 20.43 12.33
CA LEU A 1222 0.20 20.15 13.37
C LEU A 1222 0.34 21.26 14.40
N ASN A 1223 -0.02 22.51 14.06
CA ASN A 1223 -0.01 23.65 14.98
C ASN A 1223 -1.05 24.70 14.56
N THR A 1224 -2.34 24.40 14.77
CA THR A 1224 -3.45 25.18 14.19
C THR A 1224 -3.46 26.66 14.59
N PRO A 1225 -3.52 27.59 13.60
CA PRO A 1225 -3.67 29.03 13.83
C PRO A 1225 -4.84 29.37 14.79
N PRO A 1226 -4.59 30.12 15.88
CA PRO A 1226 -5.58 30.33 16.93
C PRO A 1226 -6.79 31.11 16.44
N GLY A 1227 -7.96 30.47 16.52
CA GLY A 1227 -9.23 31.04 16.05
C GLY A 1227 -9.59 30.71 14.60
N LEU A 1228 -8.73 30.00 13.83
CA LEU A 1228 -9.09 29.52 12.48
C LEU A 1228 -10.34 28.63 12.51
N SER A 1229 -10.47 27.79 13.54
CA SER A 1229 -11.63 26.93 13.79
C SER A 1229 -12.94 27.67 14.15
N GLU A 1230 -12.95 29.02 14.13
CA GLU A 1230 -14.19 29.82 14.18
C GLU A 1230 -14.70 30.17 12.75
N TYR A 1231 -13.94 29.82 11.70
CA TYR A 1231 -14.16 30.21 10.30
C TYR A 1231 -14.07 29.06 9.30
N VAL A 1232 -13.27 28.02 9.60
CA VAL A 1232 -12.98 26.85 8.78
C VAL A 1232 -13.06 25.59 9.66
N ASP A 1233 -13.61 24.48 9.16
CA ASP A 1233 -13.71 23.24 9.94
C ASP A 1233 -12.44 22.39 9.88
N VAL A 1234 -11.40 22.85 10.58
CA VAL A 1234 -10.12 22.14 10.74
C VAL A 1234 -10.29 20.77 11.44
N SER A 1235 -11.46 20.51 12.07
CA SER A 1235 -11.78 19.18 12.63
C SER A 1235 -12.01 18.16 11.53
N THR A 1236 -12.72 18.56 10.47
CA THR A 1236 -12.99 17.75 9.28
C THR A 1236 -11.74 17.60 8.41
N GLU A 1237 -10.94 18.67 8.24
CA GLU A 1237 -9.62 18.58 7.57
C GLU A 1237 -8.71 17.54 8.26
N LYS A 1238 -8.78 17.45 9.59
CA LYS A 1238 -8.08 16.46 10.44
C LYS A 1238 -8.83 15.12 10.62
N GLY A 1239 -9.90 14.92 9.86
CA GLY A 1239 -10.54 13.62 9.64
C GLY A 1239 -10.22 13.03 8.26
N VAL A 1240 -9.84 13.88 7.30
CA VAL A 1240 -9.51 13.54 5.91
C VAL A 1240 -7.99 13.46 5.67
N ASN A 1241 -7.18 14.15 6.49
CA ASN A 1241 -5.71 14.04 6.59
C ASN A 1241 -5.26 13.31 7.87
#